data_AF-A0A1A2AVK8-F1
#
_entry.id   AF-A0A1A2AVK8-F1
#
_cell.length_a   1.000
_cell.length_b   1.000
_cell.length_c   1.000
_cell.angle_alpha   90.00
_cell.angle_beta   90.00
_cell.angle_gamma   90.00
#
_symmetry.space_group_name_H-M   'P 1'
#
loop_
_entity.id
_entity.type
_entity.pdbx_description
1 polymer ?
#
loop_
_entity_poly.entity_id
_entity_poly.type
_entity_poly.pdbx_seq_one_letter_code
_entity_poly.pdbx_strand_id
1 'polypeptide(L)'
;MSAPAPPALTVRHDGSERTFAAGHDVVVGRDLRADMRITHPLISRAHLLLRFDQGRWLAIDNGSLNGTFCNGRRVPVVDIQDGQSINIGNPDGPQLTFEVGRHQGLAGRPPRTESMGIPVAAHAGTAWPASQPPGPPVAAPPAPPPGPPGPSGRGGPSWAQQPSRRPHPGPPPPPAYPPSGGGRPPAYPTSAPPPPNFQPHPQMSAPAAPPTEMSAANLAKPPEVSNLATKMFQALMPGRSGAMPKPSGAVTIGRATDNDVVIQDVLASRHHAFLTQTPLGTEIRDAHSVNGTFVNGVRVGSAVLTEGDVVTIGNVDLVFTRDSLVRRTEAATRTGGLEVNAVTYTVDHGKQLLDHISLTARPGTLTAIIGGSGAGKTTLSRLIAGYTTPSTGTVTFEGHNIHTEYASMRSRIGMVPQDDVVHRQLTVNQALGYAAELRLPPDTSKADREQVVAQVLEELELTKHADTRVDKLSGGQRKRASVALELLTGPSLLILDEPTTGLDPALDRQVMMMLRQLADAGRVVLIVTHSVSYLDVCDQLLLVAPGGKTAFLGPPSQIGAAMGTTNWADIFTKVGADPDEANRRFLAENRQPELQAPSESSPGDLGEPVHTDVLRQFSTVARRQVRLVISDRGYTVFLALLPFLIGVLTLTVRGKTGYGMGDPTSNSPNQADQILVMLTVGAVFMGTALTIRDLVGERPIFKREQAVGLSTAAYMAAKIVVFSVFAIAQAGIATAISVIGWGQPIANAVVLGNSGLELFFDVALTCVASALLGMALSAIAKSQDQIMPFLVIAIMSQLVFCGGLIWVTNRPVLDQLSWATPARWGYASSASTIDTHRLVVGPTDPKDQHFDHKASAWLFDTGMLLALCVVYSAITWWKLRLKGHHSGRGARRARKRSKS
;
A
#
# COMPACT_ATOMS: atom_id res chain seq x y z
N MET A 1 44.09 -54.59 -2.69
CA MET A 1 42.62 -54.74 -2.74
C MET A 1 42.03 -53.34 -2.86
N SER A 2 41.46 -53.02 -4.02
CA SER A 2 40.84 -51.71 -4.26
C SER A 2 39.57 -51.61 -3.42
N ALA A 3 39.40 -50.54 -2.66
CA ALA A 3 38.16 -50.28 -1.93
C ALA A 3 36.98 -50.26 -2.92
N PRO A 4 35.81 -50.85 -2.58
CA PRO A 4 34.64 -50.80 -3.43
C PRO A 4 34.27 -49.33 -3.71
N ALA A 5 33.97 -49.03 -4.97
CA ALA A 5 33.56 -47.68 -5.37
C ALA A 5 32.29 -47.28 -4.59
N PRO A 6 32.25 -46.07 -4.03
CA PRO A 6 31.08 -45.62 -3.27
C PRO A 6 29.83 -45.61 -4.16
N PRO A 7 28.66 -45.98 -3.61
CA PRO A 7 27.43 -46.11 -4.41
C PRO A 7 26.99 -44.76 -4.95
N ALA A 8 26.67 -44.71 -6.25
CA ALA A 8 26.05 -43.53 -6.86
C ALA A 8 24.62 -43.35 -6.36
N LEU A 9 24.17 -42.10 -6.28
CA LEU A 9 22.81 -41.72 -5.91
C LEU A 9 22.05 -41.22 -7.14
N THR A 10 20.95 -41.89 -7.46
CA THR A 10 20.01 -41.45 -8.48
C THR A 10 18.82 -40.77 -7.81
N VAL A 11 18.52 -39.55 -8.26
CA VAL A 11 17.43 -38.71 -7.74
C VAL A 11 16.40 -38.53 -8.84
N ARG A 12 15.13 -38.83 -8.56
CA ARG A 12 14.01 -38.68 -9.48
C ARG A 12 12.99 -37.66 -8.98
N HIS A 13 12.51 -36.82 -9.89
CA HIS A 13 11.44 -35.84 -9.66
C HIS A 13 10.71 -35.51 -10.97
N ASP A 14 9.37 -35.65 -10.99
CA ASP A 14 8.48 -35.26 -12.11
C ASP A 14 9.00 -35.66 -13.52
N GLY A 15 9.39 -36.94 -13.66
CA GLY A 15 9.94 -37.49 -14.91
C GLY A 15 11.40 -37.13 -15.21
N SER A 16 12.03 -36.25 -14.42
CA SER A 16 13.46 -35.94 -14.49
C SER A 16 14.27 -36.86 -13.58
N GLU A 17 15.37 -37.40 -14.09
CA GLU A 17 16.30 -38.27 -13.36
C GLU A 17 17.73 -37.73 -13.49
N ARG A 18 18.45 -37.64 -12.37
CA ARG A 18 19.89 -37.35 -12.38
C ARG A 18 20.63 -38.29 -11.44
N THR A 19 21.80 -38.74 -11.87
CA THR A 19 22.68 -39.62 -11.09
C THR A 19 23.94 -38.88 -10.68
N PHE A 20 24.28 -38.93 -9.40
CA PHE A 20 25.40 -38.23 -8.79
C PHE A 20 26.39 -39.24 -8.20
N ALA A 21 27.68 -39.04 -8.48
CA ALA A 21 28.74 -39.80 -7.84
C ALA A 21 29.02 -39.26 -6.44
N ALA A 22 29.42 -40.13 -5.51
CA ALA A 22 29.85 -39.72 -4.19
C ALA A 22 31.09 -38.81 -4.26
N GLY A 23 31.06 -37.70 -3.52
CA GLY A 23 32.21 -36.78 -3.38
C GLY A 23 31.83 -35.35 -3.00
N HIS A 24 31.01 -34.69 -3.82
CA HIS A 24 30.57 -33.31 -3.57
C HIS A 24 29.10 -33.28 -3.15
N ASP A 25 28.74 -32.27 -2.35
CA ASP A 25 27.35 -32.00 -2.00
C ASP A 25 26.57 -31.63 -3.27
N VAL A 26 25.44 -32.29 -3.46
CA VAL A 26 24.49 -31.99 -4.54
C VAL A 26 23.45 -31.04 -3.99
N VAL A 27 23.27 -29.90 -4.65
CA VAL A 27 22.27 -28.92 -4.24
C VAL A 27 20.96 -29.16 -4.97
N VAL A 28 19.89 -29.39 -4.22
CA VAL A 28 18.52 -29.40 -4.72
C VAL A 28 17.82 -28.10 -4.34
N GLY A 29 17.19 -27.44 -5.30
CA GLY A 29 16.47 -26.19 -5.04
C GLY A 29 15.81 -25.58 -6.27
N ARG A 30 15.16 -24.42 -6.09
CA ARG A 30 14.48 -23.73 -7.21
C ARG A 30 15.40 -22.90 -8.10
N ASP A 31 16.62 -22.61 -7.63
CA ASP A 31 17.57 -21.75 -8.35
C ASP A 31 18.07 -22.42 -9.64
N LEU A 32 18.35 -21.60 -10.67
CA LEU A 32 18.90 -22.05 -11.94
C LEU A 32 20.28 -22.72 -11.80
N ARG A 33 21.00 -22.43 -10.71
CA ARG A 33 22.32 -22.99 -10.40
C ARG A 33 22.26 -24.27 -9.57
N ALA A 34 21.08 -24.72 -9.14
CA ALA A 34 20.95 -25.98 -8.40
C ALA A 34 21.28 -27.18 -9.31
N ASP A 35 21.97 -28.18 -8.75
CA ASP A 35 22.35 -29.40 -9.47
C ASP A 35 21.12 -30.24 -9.84
N MET A 36 20.10 -30.24 -8.97
CA MET A 36 18.75 -30.70 -9.25
C MET A 36 17.77 -29.54 -9.06
N ARG A 37 17.31 -28.95 -10.17
CA ARG A 37 16.36 -27.83 -10.14
C ARG A 37 14.94 -28.35 -10.00
N ILE A 38 14.22 -27.84 -9.01
CA ILE A 38 12.78 -28.07 -8.86
C ILE A 38 12.08 -26.72 -8.83
N THR A 39 11.37 -26.42 -9.92
CA THR A 39 10.69 -25.14 -10.10
C THR A 39 9.37 -25.15 -9.34
N HIS A 40 9.43 -24.96 -8.01
CA HIS A 40 8.26 -24.92 -7.16
C HIS A 40 8.36 -23.77 -6.14
N PRO A 41 7.27 -22.99 -5.92
CA PRO A 41 7.31 -21.79 -5.07
C PRO A 41 7.61 -22.08 -3.59
N LEU A 42 7.27 -23.28 -3.10
CA LEU A 42 7.56 -23.70 -1.72
C LEU A 42 9.01 -24.18 -1.51
N ILE A 43 9.82 -24.29 -2.57
CA ILE A 43 11.21 -24.75 -2.48
C ILE A 43 12.14 -23.53 -2.38
N SER A 44 13.12 -23.63 -1.49
CA SER A 44 14.14 -22.58 -1.29
C SER A 44 15.14 -22.61 -2.44
N ARG A 45 15.89 -21.51 -2.65
CA ARG A 45 16.86 -21.43 -3.76
C ARG A 45 17.88 -22.58 -3.72
N ALA A 46 18.40 -22.86 -2.53
CA ALA A 46 19.14 -24.07 -2.18
C ALA A 46 18.44 -24.71 -0.97
N HIS A 47 17.53 -25.65 -1.21
CA HIS A 47 16.63 -26.17 -0.20
C HIS A 47 17.20 -27.38 0.54
N LEU A 48 17.81 -28.30 -0.20
CA LEU A 48 18.31 -29.57 0.33
C LEU A 48 19.73 -29.83 -0.19
N LEU A 49 20.61 -30.33 0.67
CA LEU A 49 21.95 -30.81 0.32
C LEU A 49 21.95 -32.34 0.39
N LEU A 50 22.29 -33.00 -0.71
CA LEU A 50 22.53 -34.44 -0.71
C LEU A 50 24.03 -34.66 -0.54
N ARG A 51 24.43 -35.19 0.60
CA ARG A 51 25.82 -35.39 0.99
C ARG A 51 26.12 -36.87 1.16
N PHE A 52 27.25 -37.32 0.63
CA PHE A 52 27.78 -38.64 0.96
C PHE A 52 28.73 -38.53 2.16
N ASP A 53 28.37 -39.14 3.28
CA ASP A 53 29.16 -39.11 4.52
C ASP A 53 29.17 -40.50 5.19
N GLN A 54 30.31 -40.90 5.73
CA GLN A 54 30.50 -42.19 6.43
C GLN A 54 29.93 -43.43 5.70
N GLY A 55 30.01 -43.47 4.37
CA GLY A 55 29.55 -44.61 3.56
C GLY A 55 28.06 -44.62 3.22
N ARG A 56 27.30 -43.57 3.55
CA ARG A 56 25.87 -43.43 3.28
C ARG A 56 25.54 -42.07 2.66
N TRP A 57 24.39 -41.98 2.00
CA TRP A 57 23.86 -40.72 1.48
C TRP A 57 22.92 -40.10 2.51
N LEU A 58 23.08 -38.80 2.76
CA LEU A 58 22.25 -38.01 3.67
C LEU A 58 21.58 -36.89 2.88
N ALA A 59 20.29 -36.68 3.11
CA ALA A 59 19.55 -35.50 2.68
C ALA A 59 19.47 -34.53 3.86
N ILE A 60 20.17 -33.39 3.77
CA ILE A 60 20.29 -32.39 4.83
C ILE A 60 19.52 -31.15 4.41
N ASP A 61 18.55 -30.72 5.22
CA ASP A 61 17.82 -29.47 5.02
C ASP A 61 18.77 -28.28 5.18
N ASN A 62 18.89 -27.45 4.15
CA ASN A 62 19.89 -26.37 4.10
C ASN A 62 19.37 -25.08 4.75
N GLY A 63 18.74 -25.19 5.92
CA GLY A 63 18.04 -24.08 6.57
C GLY A 63 16.88 -23.57 5.72
N SER A 64 16.17 -24.49 5.07
CA SER A 64 15.10 -24.14 4.14
C SER A 64 13.92 -23.49 4.87
N LEU A 65 13.29 -22.53 4.20
CA LEU A 65 12.20 -21.73 4.77
C LEU A 65 10.96 -22.56 5.10
N ASN A 66 10.67 -23.57 4.27
CA ASN A 66 9.45 -24.37 4.38
C ASN A 66 9.72 -25.82 4.81
N GLY A 67 10.98 -26.27 4.81
CA GLY A 67 11.39 -27.56 5.38
C GLY A 67 11.33 -28.75 4.43
N THR A 68 12.08 -29.78 4.82
CA THR A 68 12.07 -31.12 4.24
C THR A 68 11.21 -32.07 5.09
N PHE A 69 10.44 -32.95 4.46
CA PHE A 69 9.47 -33.85 5.09
C PHE A 69 9.69 -35.30 4.68
N CYS A 70 9.62 -36.21 5.65
CA CYS A 70 9.64 -37.66 5.42
C CYS A 70 8.44 -38.27 6.14
N ASN A 71 7.62 -39.06 5.45
CA ASN A 71 6.36 -39.62 5.96
C ASN A 71 5.45 -38.57 6.62
N GLY A 72 5.33 -37.39 6.00
CA GLY A 72 4.52 -36.27 6.48
C GLY A 72 5.09 -35.48 7.67
N ARG A 73 6.26 -35.86 8.22
CA ARG A 73 6.91 -35.14 9.34
C ARG A 73 8.12 -34.34 8.88
N ARG A 74 8.26 -33.10 9.38
CA ARG A 74 9.41 -32.24 9.08
C ARG A 74 10.67 -32.81 9.73
N VAL A 75 11.73 -32.95 8.96
CA VAL A 75 12.98 -33.58 9.37
C VAL A 75 14.18 -32.75 8.89
N PRO A 76 15.17 -32.46 9.77
CA PRO A 76 16.34 -31.67 9.39
C PRO A 76 17.37 -32.48 8.60
N VAL A 77 17.43 -33.80 8.81
CA VAL A 77 18.32 -34.72 8.11
C VAL A 77 17.59 -36.05 7.90
N VAL A 78 17.74 -36.65 6.72
CA VAL A 78 17.22 -37.98 6.37
C VAL A 78 18.37 -38.86 5.89
N ASP A 79 18.47 -40.06 6.44
CA ASP A 79 19.35 -41.11 5.91
C ASP A 79 18.70 -41.72 4.66
N ILE A 80 19.35 -41.58 3.50
CA ILE A 80 18.78 -41.96 2.22
C ILE A 80 18.97 -43.47 2.01
N GLN A 81 17.86 -44.19 1.99
CA GLN A 81 17.82 -45.61 1.65
C GLN A 81 17.37 -45.83 0.20
N ASP A 82 17.66 -47.00 -0.35
CA ASP A 82 17.20 -47.37 -1.68
C ASP A 82 15.66 -47.42 -1.73
N GLY A 83 15.04 -46.72 -2.70
CA GLY A 83 13.60 -46.56 -2.81
C GLY A 83 12.98 -45.55 -1.84
N GLN A 84 13.79 -44.83 -1.04
CA GLN A 84 13.29 -43.82 -0.10
C GLN A 84 12.70 -42.63 -0.85
N SER A 85 11.56 -42.13 -0.39
CA SER A 85 10.97 -40.87 -0.86
C SER A 85 10.91 -39.83 0.25
N ILE A 86 11.07 -38.55 -0.12
CA ILE A 86 10.87 -37.39 0.75
C ILE A 86 10.09 -36.32 -0.02
N ASN A 87 9.37 -35.47 0.70
CA ASN A 87 8.68 -34.30 0.15
C ASN A 87 9.43 -33.05 0.60
N ILE A 88 9.57 -32.06 -0.29
CA ILE A 88 10.28 -30.81 0.02
C ILE A 88 9.35 -29.61 -0.13
N GLY A 89 9.48 -28.65 0.78
CA GLY A 89 8.61 -27.49 0.88
C GLY A 89 7.38 -27.69 1.77
N ASN A 90 6.68 -28.82 1.69
CA ASN A 90 5.58 -29.18 2.61
C ASN A 90 5.35 -30.71 2.59
N PRO A 91 4.49 -31.27 3.48
CA PRO A 91 4.24 -32.72 3.57
C PRO A 91 3.78 -33.39 2.25
N ASP A 92 3.00 -32.67 1.44
CA ASP A 92 2.48 -33.11 0.14
C ASP A 92 3.22 -32.47 -1.05
N GLY A 93 4.43 -31.96 -0.79
CA GLY A 93 5.17 -31.14 -1.74
C GLY A 93 5.83 -31.96 -2.83
N PRO A 94 6.57 -31.30 -3.74
CA PRO A 94 7.42 -31.99 -4.71
C PRO A 94 8.17 -33.16 -4.08
N GLN A 95 7.83 -34.36 -4.55
CA GLN A 95 8.41 -35.59 -4.03
C GLN A 95 9.72 -35.90 -4.76
N LEU A 96 10.76 -36.18 -4.00
CA LEU A 96 11.99 -36.80 -4.46
C LEU A 96 11.96 -38.28 -4.12
N THR A 97 12.37 -39.11 -5.08
CA THR A 97 12.62 -40.53 -4.83
C THR A 97 14.09 -40.84 -5.14
N PHE A 98 14.69 -41.65 -4.28
CA PHE A 98 16.12 -41.97 -4.31
C PHE A 98 16.36 -43.44 -4.64
N GLU A 99 17.34 -43.71 -5.50
CA GLU A 99 17.88 -45.06 -5.74
C GLU A 99 19.39 -45.06 -5.46
N VAL A 100 19.87 -46.06 -4.73
CA VAL A 100 21.28 -46.14 -4.29
C VAL A 100 21.94 -47.38 -4.88
N GLY A 101 22.96 -47.20 -5.71
CA GLY A 101 23.87 -48.29 -6.11
C GLY A 101 23.59 -49.02 -7.43
N ARG A 102 22.61 -48.63 -8.26
CA ARG A 102 22.44 -49.18 -9.61
C ARG A 102 22.63 -48.13 -10.70
N HIS A 103 23.82 -48.06 -11.31
CA HIS A 103 23.99 -47.37 -12.58
C HIS A 103 25.03 -48.08 -13.47
N GLN A 104 24.60 -48.51 -14.66
CA GLN A 104 25.48 -48.91 -15.77
C GLN A 104 25.53 -47.73 -16.76
N GLY A 105 26.51 -46.84 -16.60
CA GLY A 105 26.70 -45.63 -17.42
C GLY A 105 27.70 -44.64 -16.83
N LEU A 106 28.13 -43.64 -17.60
CA LEU A 106 29.01 -42.55 -17.13
C LEU A 106 28.23 -41.64 -16.16
N ALA A 107 28.41 -41.83 -14.85
CA ALA A 107 27.93 -40.89 -13.85
C ALA A 107 28.62 -39.53 -14.06
N GLY A 108 27.83 -38.49 -14.34
CA GLY A 108 28.37 -37.14 -14.52
C GLY A 108 29.09 -36.66 -13.26
N ARG A 109 30.32 -36.17 -13.40
CA ARG A 109 30.98 -35.41 -12.32
C ARG A 109 30.27 -34.06 -12.18
N PRO A 110 29.71 -33.71 -11.02
CA PRO A 110 29.13 -32.39 -10.83
C PRO A 110 30.22 -31.30 -10.95
N PRO A 111 29.91 -30.12 -11.51
CA PRO A 111 30.81 -28.97 -11.49
C PRO A 111 31.08 -28.52 -10.04
N ARG A 112 32.23 -27.89 -9.80
CA ARG A 112 32.59 -27.38 -8.46
C ARG A 112 31.57 -26.34 -7.99
N THR A 113 30.79 -26.66 -6.96
CA THR A 113 29.90 -25.75 -6.23
C THR A 113 30.70 -24.78 -5.35
N GLU A 114 31.55 -23.93 -5.95
CA GLU A 114 32.33 -22.90 -5.23
C GLU A 114 31.54 -21.58 -5.02
N SER A 115 30.29 -21.45 -5.46
CA SER A 115 29.61 -20.13 -5.55
C SER A 115 28.33 -19.93 -4.73
N MET A 116 27.90 -20.88 -3.89
CA MET A 116 26.80 -20.65 -2.93
C MET A 116 27.33 -20.73 -1.50
N GLY A 117 27.19 -19.63 -0.75
CA GLY A 117 27.60 -19.57 0.66
C GLY A 117 26.77 -20.55 1.49
N ILE A 118 27.42 -21.58 2.01
CA ILE A 118 26.85 -22.56 2.94
C ILE A 118 27.02 -22.00 4.37
N PRO A 119 25.96 -21.77 5.15
CA PRO A 119 26.10 -21.55 6.58
C PRO A 119 26.49 -22.87 7.24
N VAL A 120 27.74 -23.00 7.68
CA VAL A 120 28.18 -24.18 8.45
C VAL A 120 27.62 -24.07 9.86
N ALA A 121 26.58 -24.85 10.18
CA ALA A 121 26.11 -25.02 11.55
C ALA A 121 27.10 -25.91 12.32
N ALA A 122 27.78 -25.35 13.31
CA ALA A 122 28.64 -26.08 14.23
C ALA A 122 27.83 -27.19 14.92
N HIS A 123 28.19 -28.46 14.67
CA HIS A 123 27.62 -29.59 15.38
C HIS A 123 28.10 -29.60 16.83
N ALA A 124 27.15 -29.48 17.77
CA ALA A 124 27.34 -29.81 19.16
C ALA A 124 27.55 -31.33 19.29
N GLY A 125 28.82 -31.76 19.33
CA GLY A 125 29.22 -33.12 19.68
C GLY A 125 29.64 -33.19 21.14
N THR A 126 28.90 -33.97 21.93
CA THR A 126 29.17 -34.35 23.32
C THR A 126 30.46 -35.17 23.48
N ALA A 127 31.44 -34.68 24.27
CA ALA A 127 32.41 -35.49 25.03
C ALA A 127 33.03 -34.67 26.19
N TRP A 128 33.13 -35.28 27.38
CA TRP A 128 33.62 -34.75 28.67
C TRP A 128 35.18 -34.80 28.79
N PRO A 129 35.79 -34.17 29.82
CA PRO A 129 37.03 -33.38 29.68
C PRO A 129 38.33 -34.09 30.11
N ALA A 130 39.47 -33.56 29.64
CA ALA A 130 40.77 -33.73 30.29
C ALA A 130 41.54 -32.40 30.33
N SER A 131 42.08 -32.11 31.50
CA SER A 131 42.67 -30.87 32.01
C SER A 131 44.07 -30.54 31.48
N GLN A 132 44.32 -29.28 31.13
CA GLN A 132 45.65 -28.63 31.21
C GLN A 132 45.51 -27.09 31.44
N PRO A 133 46.45 -26.44 32.15
CA PRO A 133 46.28 -25.06 32.66
C PRO A 133 46.62 -23.97 31.62
N PRO A 134 46.21 -22.70 31.85
CA PRO A 134 46.29 -21.63 30.86
C PRO A 134 47.70 -21.01 30.76
N GLY A 135 48.19 -20.86 29.53
CA GLY A 135 49.35 -20.01 29.18
C GLY A 135 48.91 -18.61 28.71
N PRO A 136 49.77 -17.57 28.84
CA PRO A 136 49.38 -16.17 28.73
C PRO A 136 49.14 -15.70 27.27
N PRO A 137 48.41 -14.57 27.07
CA PRO A 137 48.06 -14.07 25.75
C PRO A 137 49.24 -13.38 25.05
N VAL A 138 49.47 -13.70 23.78
CA VAL A 138 50.41 -12.98 22.90
C VAL A 138 49.63 -12.12 21.91
N ALA A 139 49.97 -10.83 21.87
CA ALA A 139 49.34 -9.78 21.08
C ALA A 139 49.62 -9.91 19.57
N ALA A 140 48.62 -9.56 18.75
CA ALA A 140 48.74 -9.43 17.30
C ALA A 140 49.38 -8.07 16.89
N PRO A 141 50.19 -8.02 15.80
CA PRO A 141 50.91 -6.82 15.38
C PRO A 141 50.04 -5.79 14.61
N PRO A 142 50.40 -4.48 14.63
CA PRO A 142 49.63 -3.40 14.02
C PRO A 142 49.95 -3.14 12.54
N ALA A 143 48.98 -2.57 11.81
CA ALA A 143 49.06 -2.20 10.40
C ALA A 143 49.80 -0.87 10.14
N PRO A 144 50.45 -0.67 8.97
CA PRO A 144 51.22 0.54 8.64
C PRO A 144 50.39 1.70 8.03
N PRO A 145 50.86 2.97 8.13
CA PRO A 145 50.15 4.18 7.71
C PRO A 145 50.42 4.63 6.24
N PRO A 146 49.59 5.55 5.68
CA PRO A 146 49.71 6.01 4.28
C PRO A 146 50.67 7.21 4.10
N GLY A 147 51.39 7.23 2.97
CA GLY A 147 52.32 8.29 2.56
C GLY A 147 51.78 9.27 1.49
N PRO A 148 52.44 10.42 1.26
CA PRO A 148 51.91 11.60 0.54
C PRO A 148 52.27 11.65 -0.97
N PRO A 149 51.65 12.56 -1.77
CA PRO A 149 51.76 12.56 -3.23
C PRO A 149 52.87 13.48 -3.77
N GLY A 150 53.52 13.04 -4.85
CA GLY A 150 54.46 13.81 -5.66
C GLY A 150 54.15 13.72 -7.18
N PRO A 151 54.68 14.63 -8.01
CA PRO A 151 54.04 15.09 -9.25
C PRO A 151 54.68 14.53 -10.53
N SER A 152 53.93 14.51 -11.64
CA SER A 152 54.49 14.30 -12.98
C SER A 152 53.71 15.07 -14.04
N GLY A 153 54.42 15.93 -14.78
CA GLY A 153 53.95 16.58 -15.99
C GLY A 153 54.65 16.07 -17.26
N ARG A 154 54.12 16.54 -18.40
CA ARG A 154 54.58 16.44 -19.81
C ARG A 154 54.40 15.05 -20.47
N GLY A 155 53.83 14.94 -21.68
CA GLY A 155 53.36 15.92 -22.65
C GLY A 155 52.61 15.24 -23.81
N GLY A 156 51.83 16.02 -24.55
CA GLY A 156 51.19 15.61 -25.81
C GLY A 156 51.41 16.67 -26.89
N PRO A 157 51.22 16.35 -28.19
CA PRO A 157 51.13 17.35 -29.25
C PRO A 157 49.69 17.58 -29.73
N SER A 158 49.28 18.86 -29.63
CA SER A 158 48.60 19.73 -30.62
C SER A 158 47.70 19.12 -31.71
N TRP A 159 46.47 19.64 -31.86
CA TRP A 159 46.07 20.55 -32.97
C TRP A 159 44.77 21.32 -32.69
N ALA A 160 44.87 22.64 -32.90
CA ALA A 160 43.90 23.60 -33.48
C ALA A 160 42.58 24.00 -32.78
N GLN A 161 42.64 25.22 -32.19
CA GLN A 161 41.81 26.42 -32.41
C GLN A 161 40.27 26.39 -32.23
N GLN A 162 39.84 27.16 -31.22
CA GLN A 162 38.48 27.70 -31.03
C GLN A 162 38.21 28.91 -31.92
N PRO A 163 36.92 29.19 -32.19
CA PRO A 163 36.40 30.56 -32.11
C PRO A 163 35.26 30.72 -31.08
N SER A 164 35.42 31.75 -30.25
CA SER A 164 34.40 32.70 -29.77
C SER A 164 32.95 32.23 -29.60
N ARG A 165 32.54 32.11 -28.32
CA ARG A 165 31.15 32.01 -27.86
C ARG A 165 30.34 33.27 -28.22
N ARG A 166 29.25 33.09 -28.97
CA ARG A 166 28.09 33.99 -29.02
C ARG A 166 27.13 33.64 -27.86
N PRO A 167 26.37 34.61 -27.32
CA PRO A 167 25.35 34.34 -26.31
C PRO A 167 24.08 33.74 -26.94
N HIS A 168 23.54 32.66 -26.34
CA HIS A 168 22.25 32.09 -26.75
C HIS A 168 21.07 32.88 -26.16
N PRO A 169 19.95 33.03 -26.89
CA PRO A 169 18.77 33.77 -26.44
C PRO A 169 17.92 32.94 -25.47
N GLY A 170 17.23 33.61 -24.55
CA GLY A 170 16.27 33.00 -23.62
C GLY A 170 15.01 32.45 -24.29
N PRO A 171 14.17 31.71 -23.53
CA PRO A 171 12.96 31.07 -24.04
C PRO A 171 11.85 32.08 -24.39
N PRO A 172 10.99 31.80 -25.39
CA PRO A 172 9.94 32.71 -25.83
C PRO A 172 8.73 32.74 -24.86
N PRO A 173 8.01 33.88 -24.77
CA PRO A 173 6.77 34.00 -23.99
C PRO A 173 5.55 33.38 -24.72
N PRO A 174 4.47 33.05 -23.99
CA PRO A 174 3.25 32.46 -24.56
C PRO A 174 2.45 33.47 -25.41
N PRO A 175 1.66 33.00 -26.39
CA PRO A 175 0.95 33.88 -27.33
C PRO A 175 -0.24 34.59 -26.69
N ALA A 176 -0.33 35.90 -26.97
CA ALA A 176 -1.45 36.78 -26.65
C ALA A 176 -2.52 36.71 -27.77
N TYR A 177 -3.79 36.61 -27.39
CA TYR A 177 -4.94 36.74 -28.31
C TYR A 177 -5.31 38.22 -28.50
N PRO A 178 -5.71 38.64 -29.72
CA PRO A 178 -6.15 40.01 -29.98
C PRO A 178 -7.62 40.24 -29.54
N PRO A 179 -8.03 41.51 -29.32
CA PRO A 179 -9.40 41.85 -28.93
C PRO A 179 -10.30 42.06 -30.15
N SER A 180 -11.55 41.61 -30.07
CA SER A 180 -12.61 42.01 -30.99
C SER A 180 -13.83 42.53 -30.21
N GLY A 181 -14.10 43.84 -30.35
CA GLY A 181 -15.46 44.37 -30.26
C GLY A 181 -16.26 43.91 -31.49
N GLY A 182 -17.58 43.95 -31.58
CA GLY A 182 -18.64 44.68 -30.88
C GLY A 182 -19.75 44.85 -31.92
N GLY A 183 -20.96 44.35 -31.64
CA GLY A 183 -22.11 44.46 -32.55
C GLY A 183 -23.37 43.79 -32.00
N ARG A 184 -24.41 44.58 -31.74
CA ARG A 184 -25.81 44.27 -31.34
C ARG A 184 -26.74 44.55 -32.55
N PRO A 185 -28.09 44.36 -32.50
CA PRO A 185 -29.01 43.35 -31.91
C PRO A 185 -30.06 42.86 -32.99
N PRO A 186 -31.28 42.30 -32.73
CA PRO A 186 -32.44 42.95 -32.07
C PRO A 186 -33.29 42.03 -31.14
N ALA A 187 -34.43 42.53 -30.63
CA ALA A 187 -35.07 42.16 -29.36
C ALA A 187 -36.57 41.71 -29.45
N TYR A 188 -36.98 40.84 -28.50
CA TYR A 188 -38.28 40.57 -27.79
C TYR A 188 -39.57 40.14 -28.57
N PRO A 189 -40.62 39.50 -27.94
CA PRO A 189 -41.02 39.52 -26.50
C PRO A 189 -41.60 38.23 -25.79
N THR A 190 -41.76 38.36 -24.45
CA THR A 190 -42.84 37.88 -23.50
C THR A 190 -43.01 36.44 -22.93
N SER A 191 -42.85 36.37 -21.59
CA SER A 191 -43.68 35.81 -20.47
C SER A 191 -44.25 34.36 -20.43
N ALA A 192 -43.97 33.63 -19.33
CA ALA A 192 -44.81 32.55 -18.73
C ALA A 192 -44.40 32.22 -17.24
N PRO A 193 -45.25 31.59 -16.39
CA PRO A 193 -45.42 31.91 -14.94
C PRO A 193 -44.84 30.89 -13.90
N PRO A 194 -44.93 31.16 -12.56
CA PRO A 194 -44.27 30.39 -11.49
C PRO A 194 -45.12 29.23 -10.89
N PRO A 195 -44.54 28.33 -10.06
CA PRO A 195 -45.23 27.13 -9.56
C PRO A 195 -45.99 27.36 -8.24
N PRO A 196 -47.04 26.58 -7.91
CA PRO A 196 -47.77 26.74 -6.65
C PRO A 196 -47.28 25.80 -5.53
N ASN A 197 -47.29 26.37 -4.32
CA ASN A 197 -47.24 25.75 -3.00
C ASN A 197 -48.57 25.05 -2.66
N PHE A 198 -48.55 23.94 -1.92
CA PHE A 198 -49.67 23.53 -1.07
C PHE A 198 -49.22 22.84 0.23
N GLN A 199 -49.89 23.24 1.31
CA GLN A 199 -49.79 22.82 2.71
C GLN A 199 -50.90 21.79 3.08
N PRO A 200 -50.93 21.20 4.32
CA PRO A 200 -51.40 19.83 4.58
C PRO A 200 -52.73 19.65 5.39
N HIS A 201 -53.13 18.35 5.53
CA HIS A 201 -54.07 17.66 6.48
C HIS A 201 -55.54 17.38 6.04
N PRO A 202 -56.32 16.45 6.66
CA PRO A 202 -56.06 15.37 7.66
C PRO A 202 -56.67 13.96 7.36
N GLN A 203 -56.49 13.01 8.32
CA GLN A 203 -56.96 11.60 8.41
C GLN A 203 -58.50 11.37 8.42
N MET A 204 -58.99 10.18 8.00
CA MET A 204 -59.62 9.11 8.85
C MET A 204 -60.48 8.07 8.07
N SER A 205 -60.40 6.80 8.52
CA SER A 205 -61.45 5.76 8.63
C SER A 205 -61.88 4.87 7.43
N ALA A 206 -61.90 3.55 7.70
CA ALA A 206 -62.29 2.38 6.87
C ALA A 206 -63.84 2.15 6.80
N PRO A 207 -64.40 1.16 6.05
CA PRO A 207 -64.39 -0.26 6.50
C PRO A 207 -64.45 -1.42 5.43
N ALA A 208 -64.16 -2.61 5.95
CA ALA A 208 -64.26 -4.04 5.56
C ALA A 208 -65.17 -4.59 4.42
N ALA A 209 -64.68 -5.68 3.77
CA ALA A 209 -65.44 -6.86 3.32
C ALA A 209 -64.53 -8.10 3.07
N PRO A 210 -64.91 -9.34 3.47
CA PRO A 210 -64.21 -10.61 3.16
C PRO A 210 -65.05 -11.50 2.18
N PRO A 211 -64.72 -12.79 1.97
CA PRO A 211 -63.61 -13.33 1.18
C PRO A 211 -64.11 -14.18 -0.02
N THR A 212 -63.26 -14.43 -1.03
CA THR A 212 -63.46 -15.59 -1.92
C THR A 212 -62.12 -16.10 -2.42
N GLU A 213 -61.88 -17.38 -2.13
CA GLU A 213 -60.73 -18.17 -2.55
C GLU A 213 -60.77 -18.44 -4.06
N MET A 214 -59.61 -18.38 -4.72
CA MET A 214 -59.16 -19.45 -5.61
C MET A 214 -57.67 -19.35 -5.93
N SER A 215 -57.04 -20.51 -5.86
CA SER A 215 -55.62 -20.86 -6.00
C SER A 215 -55.03 -20.62 -7.39
N ALA A 216 -53.77 -20.14 -7.44
CA ALA A 216 -52.70 -20.74 -8.27
C ALA A 216 -51.31 -20.13 -7.97
N ALA A 217 -50.43 -21.02 -7.50
CA ALA A 217 -48.96 -21.03 -7.45
C ALA A 217 -48.12 -19.83 -7.96
N ASN A 218 -47.21 -19.35 -7.10
CA ASN A 218 -45.81 -19.09 -7.48
C ASN A 218 -44.88 -19.15 -6.26
N LEU A 219 -43.76 -19.85 -6.42
CA LEU A 219 -42.75 -20.18 -5.40
C LEU A 219 -42.17 -18.93 -4.71
N ALA A 220 -42.34 -18.88 -3.39
CA ALA A 220 -41.76 -17.86 -2.52
C ALA A 220 -40.35 -18.26 -2.07
N LYS A 221 -39.43 -17.27 -2.12
CA LYS A 221 -38.13 -17.26 -1.43
C LYS A 221 -38.34 -17.34 0.10
N PRO A 222 -37.46 -18.01 0.87
CA PRO A 222 -37.54 -17.94 2.33
C PRO A 222 -37.04 -16.56 2.85
N PRO A 223 -37.58 -16.06 3.98
CA PRO A 223 -37.44 -14.66 4.38
C PRO A 223 -36.18 -14.39 5.23
N GLU A 224 -35.42 -13.37 4.85
CA GLU A 224 -34.46 -12.68 5.71
C GLU A 224 -35.21 -11.76 6.69
N VAL A 225 -35.54 -12.20 7.91
CA VAL A 225 -35.75 -11.26 9.03
C VAL A 225 -35.46 -11.93 10.36
N SER A 226 -34.30 -11.65 10.97
CA SER A 226 -34.08 -11.65 12.44
C SER A 226 -32.68 -11.11 12.76
N ASN A 227 -32.42 -9.83 12.48
CA ASN A 227 -31.08 -9.25 12.68
C ASN A 227 -31.05 -7.95 13.51
N LEU A 228 -32.14 -7.61 14.21
CA LEU A 228 -32.18 -6.39 15.03
C LEU A 228 -32.11 -6.68 16.54
N ALA A 229 -32.81 -7.71 17.02
CA ALA A 229 -32.84 -8.06 18.44
C ALA A 229 -31.52 -8.69 18.93
N THR A 230 -30.85 -9.48 18.07
CA THR A 230 -29.55 -10.11 18.36
C THR A 230 -28.41 -9.07 18.44
N LYS A 231 -28.51 -7.96 17.71
CA LYS A 231 -27.46 -6.91 17.66
C LYS A 231 -27.34 -6.10 18.94
N MET A 232 -28.44 -5.93 19.69
CA MET A 232 -28.43 -5.20 20.97
C MET A 232 -27.86 -6.04 22.12
N PHE A 233 -27.99 -7.38 22.06
CA PHE A 233 -27.50 -8.26 23.12
C PHE A 233 -25.99 -8.57 23.01
N GLN A 234 -25.40 -8.49 21.82
CA GLN A 234 -23.96 -8.73 21.60
C GLN A 234 -23.04 -7.53 21.91
N ALA A 235 -23.58 -6.32 22.06
CA ALA A 235 -22.80 -5.11 22.31
C ALA A 235 -22.34 -4.93 23.78
N LEU A 236 -22.74 -5.82 24.69
CA LEU A 236 -22.60 -5.65 26.15
C LEU A 236 -21.65 -6.65 26.85
N MET A 237 -20.92 -7.51 26.12
CA MET A 237 -19.93 -8.41 26.73
C MET A 237 -18.48 -8.01 26.39
N PRO A 238 -17.63 -7.74 27.39
CA PRO A 238 -16.21 -7.49 27.18
C PRO A 238 -15.41 -8.81 27.13
N GLY A 239 -14.52 -8.91 26.15
CA GLY A 239 -13.26 -9.69 26.25
C GLY A 239 -13.36 -11.21 26.32
N ARG A 240 -13.38 -11.86 25.15
CA ARG A 240 -12.69 -13.14 24.90
C ARG A 240 -12.48 -13.30 23.40
N SER A 241 -11.24 -13.60 23.00
CA SER A 241 -10.91 -14.13 21.68
C SER A 241 -11.64 -15.46 21.50
N GLY A 242 -12.90 -15.40 21.07
CA GLY A 242 -13.80 -16.54 21.03
C GLY A 242 -13.93 -17.05 19.61
N ALA A 243 -13.07 -17.99 19.22
CA ALA A 243 -13.46 -18.96 18.21
C ALA A 243 -14.80 -19.57 18.66
N MET A 244 -15.80 -19.64 17.78
CA MET A 244 -17.01 -20.39 18.11
C MET A 244 -16.60 -21.81 18.53
N PRO A 245 -17.14 -22.36 19.63
CA PRO A 245 -16.80 -23.70 20.05
C PRO A 245 -17.10 -24.68 18.90
N LYS A 246 -16.07 -25.45 18.50
CA LYS A 246 -16.13 -26.46 17.43
C LYS A 246 -17.40 -27.31 17.63
N PRO A 247 -18.33 -27.33 16.65
CA PRO A 247 -19.45 -28.27 16.71
C PRO A 247 -18.91 -29.70 16.75
N SER A 248 -19.47 -30.55 17.61
CA SER A 248 -19.04 -31.95 17.75
C SER A 248 -19.15 -32.67 16.41
N GLY A 249 -18.03 -33.22 15.90
CA GLY A 249 -17.97 -33.90 14.60
C GLY A 249 -17.74 -33.01 13.38
N ALA A 250 -17.53 -31.70 13.57
CA ALA A 250 -17.20 -30.79 12.45
C ALA A 250 -15.75 -31.00 11.95
N VAL A 251 -15.56 -30.93 10.64
CA VAL A 251 -14.25 -30.86 9.99
C VAL A 251 -13.79 -29.40 10.01
N THR A 252 -12.61 -29.13 10.56
CA THR A 252 -12.05 -27.77 10.64
C THR A 252 -11.23 -27.42 9.40
N ILE A 253 -11.39 -26.19 8.93
CA ILE A 253 -10.65 -25.67 7.77
C ILE A 253 -9.89 -24.42 8.21
N GLY A 254 -8.60 -24.31 7.89
CA GLY A 254 -7.85 -23.09 8.18
C GLY A 254 -6.35 -23.21 7.93
N ARG A 255 -5.63 -22.11 8.16
CA ARG A 255 -4.17 -22.04 7.92
C ARG A 255 -3.34 -22.80 8.95
N ALA A 256 -3.85 -22.94 10.17
CA ALA A 256 -3.11 -23.61 11.23
C ALA A 256 -3.03 -25.14 10.97
N THR A 257 -1.92 -25.75 11.37
CA THR A 257 -1.62 -27.17 11.09
C THR A 257 -2.44 -28.14 11.93
N ASP A 258 -3.22 -27.64 12.89
CA ASP A 258 -4.16 -28.38 13.73
C ASP A 258 -5.58 -28.42 13.14
N ASN A 259 -5.78 -27.91 11.91
CA ASN A 259 -7.03 -28.10 11.18
C ASN A 259 -7.05 -29.43 10.41
N ASP A 260 -8.25 -29.97 10.22
CA ASP A 260 -8.48 -31.18 9.43
C ASP A 260 -8.20 -30.95 7.93
N VAL A 261 -8.55 -29.76 7.41
CA VAL A 261 -8.18 -29.28 6.06
C VAL A 261 -7.28 -28.05 6.21
N VAL A 262 -5.99 -28.22 5.94
CA VAL A 262 -4.99 -27.16 6.08
C VAL A 262 -4.88 -26.35 4.78
N ILE A 263 -5.15 -25.04 4.87
CA ILE A 263 -5.01 -24.09 3.77
C ILE A 263 -3.73 -23.29 3.94
N GLN A 264 -2.69 -23.61 3.17
CA GLN A 264 -1.40 -22.92 3.22
C GLN A 264 -1.43 -21.59 2.44
N ASP A 265 -2.30 -20.69 2.88
CA ASP A 265 -2.47 -19.35 2.31
C ASP A 265 -2.42 -18.31 3.42
N VAL A 266 -1.59 -17.27 3.26
CA VAL A 266 -1.39 -16.23 4.29
C VAL A 266 -2.63 -15.41 4.61
N LEU A 267 -3.64 -15.42 3.73
CA LEU A 267 -4.91 -14.72 3.87
C LEU A 267 -5.99 -15.59 4.52
N ALA A 268 -5.76 -16.90 4.66
CA ALA A 268 -6.63 -17.76 5.44
C ALA A 268 -6.41 -17.51 6.94
N SER A 269 -7.50 -17.26 7.67
CA SER A 269 -7.49 -17.32 9.14
C SER A 269 -6.99 -18.68 9.65
N ARG A 270 -6.38 -18.68 10.84
CA ARG A 270 -5.84 -19.87 11.51
C ARG A 270 -6.89 -20.96 11.62
N HIS A 271 -8.10 -20.61 12.03
CA HIS A 271 -9.31 -21.45 11.93
C HIS A 271 -10.33 -20.63 11.15
N HIS A 272 -10.60 -21.00 9.92
CA HIS A 272 -11.31 -20.18 8.95
C HIS A 272 -12.79 -20.55 8.85
N ALA A 273 -13.08 -21.84 8.73
CA ALA A 273 -14.43 -22.35 8.56
C ALA A 273 -14.57 -23.76 9.15
N PHE A 274 -15.82 -24.19 9.29
CA PHE A 274 -16.19 -25.54 9.71
C PHE A 274 -17.08 -26.16 8.64
N LEU A 275 -16.87 -27.44 8.34
CA LEU A 275 -17.84 -28.26 7.62
C LEU A 275 -18.60 -29.12 8.61
N THR A 276 -19.91 -29.05 8.55
CA THR A 276 -20.83 -29.81 9.39
C THR A 276 -21.82 -30.58 8.54
N GLN A 277 -21.96 -31.87 8.78
CA GLN A 277 -23.01 -32.70 8.20
C GLN A 277 -24.36 -32.30 8.82
N THR A 278 -25.32 -31.89 7.98
CA THR A 278 -26.69 -31.56 8.40
C THR A 278 -27.70 -32.44 7.67
N PRO A 279 -28.96 -32.55 8.14
CA PRO A 279 -30.00 -33.29 7.42
C PRO A 279 -30.28 -32.78 6.00
N LEU A 280 -29.87 -31.56 5.67
CA LEU A 280 -30.04 -30.94 4.35
C LEU A 280 -28.81 -31.13 3.43
N GLY A 281 -27.73 -31.72 3.94
CA GLY A 281 -26.45 -31.87 3.24
C GLY A 281 -25.27 -31.32 4.05
N THR A 282 -24.09 -31.32 3.45
CA THR A 282 -22.88 -30.77 4.08
C THR A 282 -22.94 -29.25 4.07
N GLU A 283 -22.97 -28.64 5.25
CA GLU A 283 -22.98 -27.19 5.43
C GLU A 283 -21.57 -26.68 5.73
N ILE A 284 -21.10 -25.67 5.00
CA ILE A 284 -19.93 -24.87 5.38
C ILE A 284 -20.38 -23.66 6.19
N ARG A 285 -19.75 -23.43 7.33
CA ARG A 285 -19.99 -22.27 8.19
C ARG A 285 -18.69 -21.51 8.45
N ASP A 286 -18.71 -20.22 8.16
CA ASP A 286 -17.58 -19.33 8.39
C ASP A 286 -17.33 -19.15 9.90
N ALA A 287 -16.08 -19.29 10.33
CA ALA A 287 -15.68 -19.20 11.74
C ALA A 287 -15.39 -17.75 12.17
N HIS A 288 -16.13 -16.77 11.65
CA HIS A 288 -15.80 -15.34 11.71
C HIS A 288 -14.41 -15.06 11.13
N SER A 289 -14.14 -15.66 9.97
CA SER A 289 -12.88 -15.47 9.28
C SER A 289 -12.72 -14.01 8.88
N VAL A 290 -11.45 -13.59 8.80
CA VAL A 290 -11.11 -12.19 8.53
C VAL A 290 -11.51 -11.85 7.10
N ASN A 291 -11.04 -12.63 6.14
CA ASN A 291 -11.27 -12.34 4.72
C ASN A 291 -12.59 -12.91 4.20
N GLY A 292 -13.31 -13.70 5.01
CA GLY A 292 -14.56 -14.34 4.63
C GLY A 292 -14.36 -15.65 3.87
N THR A 293 -15.34 -16.53 4.02
CA THR A 293 -15.55 -17.70 3.16
C THR A 293 -16.44 -17.31 1.98
N PHE A 294 -16.08 -17.74 0.77
CA PHE A 294 -16.89 -17.52 -0.43
C PHE A 294 -17.31 -18.85 -1.03
N VAL A 295 -18.54 -18.92 -1.53
CA VAL A 295 -19.06 -20.07 -2.28
C VAL A 295 -19.56 -19.54 -3.63
N ASN A 296 -18.98 -20.04 -4.72
CA ASN A 296 -19.27 -19.61 -6.09
C ASN A 296 -19.20 -18.08 -6.26
N GLY A 297 -18.16 -17.46 -5.69
CA GLY A 297 -17.91 -16.01 -5.75
C GLY A 297 -18.72 -15.16 -4.77
N VAL A 298 -19.70 -15.73 -4.05
CA VAL A 298 -20.53 -15.02 -3.08
C VAL A 298 -20.01 -15.24 -1.67
N ARG A 299 -19.82 -14.17 -0.90
CA ARG A 299 -19.42 -14.26 0.51
C ARG A 299 -20.56 -14.84 1.35
N VAL A 300 -20.30 -15.89 2.11
CA VAL A 300 -21.30 -16.59 2.93
C VAL A 300 -20.87 -16.67 4.39
N GLY A 301 -21.83 -16.53 5.31
CA GLY A 301 -21.63 -16.89 6.72
C GLY A 301 -21.91 -18.37 6.99
N SER A 302 -22.83 -18.95 6.23
CA SER A 302 -23.20 -20.37 6.24
C SER A 302 -23.79 -20.72 4.88
N ALA A 303 -23.48 -21.88 4.31
CA ALA A 303 -24.05 -22.35 3.06
C ALA A 303 -24.07 -23.89 3.02
N VAL A 304 -25.16 -24.47 2.51
CA VAL A 304 -25.21 -25.91 2.19
C VAL A 304 -24.53 -26.11 0.84
N LEU A 305 -23.53 -26.98 0.80
CA LEU A 305 -22.74 -27.29 -0.40
C LEU A 305 -23.39 -28.39 -1.23
N THR A 306 -23.31 -28.22 -2.53
CA THR A 306 -23.74 -29.18 -3.56
C THR A 306 -22.54 -29.64 -4.37
N GLU A 307 -22.63 -30.83 -4.96
CA GLU A 307 -21.54 -31.42 -5.73
C GLU A 307 -21.10 -30.47 -6.87
N GLY A 308 -19.80 -30.12 -6.90
CA GLY A 308 -19.23 -29.18 -7.86
C GLY A 308 -19.13 -27.73 -7.38
N ASP A 309 -19.69 -27.38 -6.22
CA ASP A 309 -19.55 -26.04 -5.66
C ASP A 309 -18.08 -25.68 -5.39
N VAL A 310 -17.72 -24.43 -5.68
CA VAL A 310 -16.37 -23.91 -5.44
C VAL A 310 -16.37 -23.06 -4.17
N VAL A 311 -15.64 -23.53 -3.17
CA VAL A 311 -15.37 -22.80 -1.93
C VAL A 311 -14.03 -22.10 -2.06
N THR A 312 -14.04 -20.78 -1.97
CA THR A 312 -12.83 -19.95 -2.01
C THR A 312 -12.48 -19.45 -0.62
N ILE A 313 -11.25 -19.73 -0.19
CA ILE A 313 -10.67 -19.27 1.08
C ILE A 313 -9.26 -18.73 0.82
N GLY A 314 -9.03 -17.45 1.10
CA GLY A 314 -7.79 -16.78 0.71
C GLY A 314 -7.62 -16.77 -0.82
N ASN A 315 -6.44 -17.14 -1.33
CA ASN A 315 -6.22 -17.33 -2.77
C ASN A 315 -6.38 -18.80 -3.21
N VAL A 316 -7.05 -19.65 -2.41
CA VAL A 316 -7.22 -21.08 -2.71
C VAL A 316 -8.69 -21.41 -3.03
N ASP A 317 -8.89 -22.12 -4.13
CA ASP A 317 -10.18 -22.70 -4.52
C ASP A 317 -10.23 -24.20 -4.20
N LEU A 318 -11.27 -24.58 -3.47
CA LEU A 318 -11.60 -25.94 -3.11
C LEU A 318 -12.91 -26.33 -3.79
N VAL A 319 -12.92 -27.44 -4.50
CA VAL A 319 -14.14 -27.98 -5.11
C VAL A 319 -14.75 -29.01 -4.16
N PHE A 320 -16.04 -28.88 -3.90
CA PHE A 320 -16.79 -29.84 -3.12
C PHE A 320 -17.12 -31.06 -3.98
N THR A 321 -16.55 -32.22 -3.63
CA THR A 321 -16.79 -33.49 -4.30
C THR A 321 -16.85 -34.64 -3.31
N ARG A 322 -17.83 -35.53 -3.44
CA ARG A 322 -17.99 -36.74 -2.61
C ARG A 322 -17.89 -36.44 -1.10
N ASP A 323 -18.63 -35.44 -0.63
CA ASP A 323 -18.65 -34.98 0.77
C ASP A 323 -17.31 -34.46 1.32
N SER A 324 -16.35 -34.15 0.45
CA SER A 324 -15.05 -33.58 0.82
C SER A 324 -14.72 -32.36 -0.01
N LEU A 325 -13.99 -31.41 0.59
CA LEU A 325 -13.35 -30.34 -0.16
C LEU A 325 -12.01 -30.84 -0.69
N VAL A 326 -11.85 -30.85 -2.00
CA VAL A 326 -10.60 -31.20 -2.67
C VAL A 326 -10.06 -29.94 -3.32
N ARG A 327 -8.76 -29.67 -3.18
CA ARG A 327 -8.14 -28.55 -3.88
C ARG A 327 -8.34 -28.74 -5.38
N ARG A 328 -8.79 -27.68 -6.06
CA ARG A 328 -8.92 -27.71 -7.52
C ARG A 328 -7.55 -28.08 -8.10
N THR A 329 -7.41 -29.29 -8.67
CA THR A 329 -6.11 -29.87 -9.03
C THR A 329 -5.41 -29.00 -10.07
N GLU A 330 -4.08 -28.90 -10.00
CA GLU A 330 -3.25 -28.06 -10.87
C GLU A 330 -3.40 -28.38 -12.39
N ALA A 331 -3.91 -29.57 -12.72
CA ALA A 331 -4.24 -29.93 -14.10
C ALA A 331 -5.39 -29.08 -14.69
N ALA A 332 -6.33 -28.59 -13.85
CA ALA A 332 -7.38 -27.64 -14.24
C ALA A 332 -6.90 -26.17 -14.24
N THR A 333 -5.78 -25.85 -13.57
CA THR A 333 -5.12 -24.53 -13.71
C THR A 333 -4.31 -24.40 -14.99
N ARG A 334 -4.07 -25.47 -15.77
CA ARG A 334 -3.57 -25.32 -17.16
C ARG A 334 -4.57 -24.61 -18.09
N THR A 335 -5.85 -24.54 -17.67
CA THR A 335 -6.92 -23.72 -18.25
C THR A 335 -7.26 -22.47 -17.41
N GLY A 336 -6.59 -22.24 -16.27
CA GLY A 336 -6.86 -21.11 -15.38
C GLY A 336 -5.77 -20.06 -15.51
N GLY A 337 -6.03 -18.97 -16.22
CA GLY A 337 -5.12 -17.84 -16.36
C GLY A 337 -5.90 -16.54 -16.49
N LEU A 338 -5.26 -15.48 -16.97
CA LEU A 338 -5.94 -14.26 -17.35
C LEU A 338 -6.54 -14.41 -18.75
N GLU A 339 -7.82 -14.09 -18.89
CA GLU A 339 -8.52 -13.99 -20.17
C GLU A 339 -9.20 -12.63 -20.29
N VAL A 340 -8.78 -11.86 -21.29
CA VAL A 340 -9.38 -10.61 -21.72
C VAL A 340 -10.12 -10.90 -23.01
N ASN A 341 -11.44 -10.70 -23.02
CA ASN A 341 -12.29 -11.03 -24.16
C ASN A 341 -13.00 -9.78 -24.68
N ALA A 342 -12.57 -9.33 -25.88
CA ALA A 342 -13.17 -8.24 -26.65
C ALA A 342 -13.45 -6.98 -25.82
N VAL A 343 -12.50 -6.59 -24.97
CA VAL A 343 -12.68 -5.47 -24.04
C VAL A 343 -12.62 -4.13 -24.77
N THR A 344 -13.65 -3.32 -24.55
CA THR A 344 -13.75 -1.93 -25.02
C THR A 344 -13.94 -1.01 -23.83
N TYR A 345 -13.34 0.17 -23.89
CA TYR A 345 -13.49 1.18 -22.86
C TYR A 345 -13.66 2.57 -23.48
N THR A 346 -14.74 3.24 -23.09
CA THR A 346 -15.15 4.56 -23.54
C THR A 346 -15.24 5.51 -22.35
N VAL A 347 -14.60 6.67 -22.45
CA VAL A 347 -14.63 7.69 -21.39
C VAL A 347 -15.84 8.61 -21.58
N ASP A 348 -16.27 9.25 -20.48
CA ASP A 348 -17.20 10.39 -20.51
C ASP A 348 -16.81 11.33 -21.66
N HIS A 349 -17.77 11.69 -22.52
CA HIS A 349 -17.62 12.35 -23.84
C HIS A 349 -17.48 11.42 -25.07
N GLY A 350 -17.62 10.10 -24.91
CA GLY A 350 -17.74 9.15 -26.04
C GLY A 350 -16.40 8.82 -26.72
N LYS A 351 -15.27 9.28 -26.17
CA LYS A 351 -13.94 8.94 -26.68
C LYS A 351 -13.60 7.49 -26.31
N GLN A 352 -13.49 6.64 -27.32
CA GLN A 352 -13.03 5.26 -27.17
C GLN A 352 -11.51 5.23 -26.94
N LEU A 353 -11.08 4.58 -25.86
CA LEU A 353 -9.68 4.43 -25.49
C LEU A 353 -9.15 3.02 -25.74
N LEU A 354 -10.03 2.01 -25.76
CA LEU A 354 -9.72 0.62 -26.08
C LEU A 354 -10.81 0.07 -26.98
N ASP A 355 -10.42 -0.78 -27.93
CA ASP A 355 -11.30 -1.30 -28.98
C ASP A 355 -11.07 -2.80 -29.17
N HIS A 356 -12.02 -3.59 -28.65
CA HIS A 356 -12.09 -5.05 -28.79
C HIS A 356 -10.75 -5.78 -28.53
N ILE A 357 -10.01 -5.37 -27.50
CA ILE A 357 -8.75 -6.04 -27.15
C ILE A 357 -9.06 -7.41 -26.54
N SER A 358 -8.40 -8.43 -27.07
CA SER A 358 -8.41 -9.79 -26.53
C SER A 358 -6.98 -10.28 -26.25
N LEU A 359 -6.79 -10.96 -25.13
CA LEU A 359 -5.51 -11.50 -24.66
C LEU A 359 -5.74 -12.66 -23.71
N THR A 360 -4.98 -13.73 -23.86
CA THR A 360 -4.87 -14.79 -22.84
C THR A 360 -3.44 -14.85 -22.32
N ALA A 361 -3.26 -14.91 -21.00
CA ALA A 361 -1.98 -15.12 -20.34
C ALA A 361 -2.11 -16.24 -19.30
N ARG A 362 -1.33 -17.31 -19.45
CA ARG A 362 -1.43 -18.52 -18.61
C ARG A 362 -0.50 -18.43 -17.40
N PRO A 363 -0.73 -19.21 -16.32
CA PRO A 363 0.23 -19.36 -15.23
C PRO A 363 1.60 -19.71 -15.79
N GLY A 364 2.64 -19.08 -15.27
CA GLY A 364 3.99 -19.27 -15.81
C GLY A 364 4.37 -18.29 -16.92
N THR A 365 3.43 -17.48 -17.44
CA THR A 365 3.72 -16.58 -18.56
C THR A 365 4.13 -15.18 -18.11
N LEU A 366 5.16 -14.64 -18.77
CA LEU A 366 5.55 -13.24 -18.74
C LEU A 366 5.10 -12.57 -20.04
N THR A 367 4.08 -11.72 -19.96
CA THR A 367 3.52 -11.01 -21.11
C THR A 367 3.85 -9.52 -21.05
N ALA A 368 4.39 -8.95 -22.12
CA ALA A 368 4.60 -7.52 -22.24
C ALA A 368 3.54 -6.83 -23.09
N ILE A 369 2.95 -5.77 -22.55
CA ILE A 369 2.03 -4.86 -23.22
C ILE A 369 2.84 -3.63 -23.64
N ILE A 370 3.05 -3.49 -24.96
CA ILE A 370 3.89 -2.46 -25.56
C ILE A 370 3.09 -1.60 -26.54
N GLY A 371 3.62 -0.43 -26.89
CA GLY A 371 2.92 0.52 -27.78
C GLY A 371 3.33 1.97 -27.54
N GLY A 372 2.96 2.85 -28.46
CA GLY A 372 3.24 4.28 -28.37
C GLY A 372 2.63 4.96 -27.13
N SER A 373 3.07 6.19 -26.85
CA SER A 373 2.45 7.01 -25.80
C SER A 373 0.98 7.27 -26.14
N GLY A 374 0.09 7.13 -25.15
CA GLY A 374 -1.35 7.30 -25.35
C GLY A 374 -2.08 6.17 -26.07
N ALA A 375 -1.42 5.04 -26.38
CA ALA A 375 -2.05 3.89 -27.04
C ALA A 375 -3.10 3.15 -26.19
N GLY A 376 -3.23 3.46 -24.89
CA GLY A 376 -4.21 2.82 -24.00
C GLY A 376 -3.66 1.73 -23.07
N LYS A 377 -2.34 1.48 -23.07
CA LYS A 377 -1.69 0.43 -22.25
C LYS A 377 -2.04 0.50 -20.75
N THR A 378 -1.88 1.68 -20.14
CA THR A 378 -2.21 1.92 -18.73
C THR A 378 -3.72 1.82 -18.46
N THR A 379 -4.55 2.11 -19.46
CA THR A 379 -6.01 1.91 -19.34
C THR A 379 -6.34 0.42 -19.31
N LEU A 380 -5.72 -0.36 -20.19
CA LEU A 380 -5.88 -1.81 -20.23
C LEU A 380 -5.43 -2.47 -18.92
N SER A 381 -4.27 -2.09 -18.38
CA SER A 381 -3.80 -2.64 -17.11
C SER A 381 -4.70 -2.31 -15.92
N ARG A 382 -5.32 -1.12 -15.90
CA ARG A 382 -6.31 -0.75 -14.86
C ARG A 382 -7.62 -1.54 -14.96
N LEU A 383 -8.06 -1.89 -16.17
CA LEU A 383 -9.20 -2.78 -16.37
C LEU A 383 -8.86 -4.19 -15.88
N ILE A 384 -7.70 -4.72 -16.26
CA ILE A 384 -7.25 -6.04 -15.80
C ILE A 384 -7.08 -6.07 -14.27
N ALA A 385 -6.61 -4.98 -13.66
CA ALA A 385 -6.49 -4.85 -12.21
C ALA A 385 -7.83 -4.67 -11.47
N GLY A 386 -8.95 -4.51 -12.18
CA GLY A 386 -10.27 -4.26 -11.59
C GLY A 386 -10.49 -2.83 -11.06
N TYR A 387 -9.56 -1.90 -11.31
CA TYR A 387 -9.67 -0.49 -10.85
C TYR A 387 -10.65 0.33 -11.70
N THR A 388 -10.93 -0.11 -12.92
CA THR A 388 -11.93 0.45 -13.82
C THR A 388 -12.74 -0.69 -14.41
N THR A 389 -14.01 -0.46 -14.75
CA THR A 389 -14.88 -1.47 -15.38
C THR A 389 -14.91 -1.24 -16.90
N PRO A 390 -14.84 -2.30 -17.73
CA PRO A 390 -14.96 -2.18 -19.18
C PRO A 390 -16.36 -1.70 -19.58
N SER A 391 -16.46 -1.02 -20.72
CA SER A 391 -17.75 -0.62 -21.30
C SER A 391 -18.46 -1.82 -21.92
N THR A 392 -17.70 -2.68 -22.60
CA THR A 392 -18.15 -3.98 -23.15
C THR A 392 -17.01 -4.98 -23.07
N GLY A 393 -17.33 -6.27 -23.19
CA GLY A 393 -16.36 -7.36 -23.03
C GLY A 393 -16.17 -7.76 -21.56
N THR A 394 -15.36 -8.79 -21.34
CA THR A 394 -15.16 -9.38 -20.00
C THR A 394 -13.68 -9.62 -19.73
N VAL A 395 -13.28 -9.46 -18.46
CA VAL A 395 -11.98 -9.90 -17.98
C VAL A 395 -12.19 -10.96 -16.91
N THR A 396 -11.62 -12.15 -17.13
CA THR A 396 -11.65 -13.24 -16.17
C THR A 396 -10.23 -13.63 -15.75
N PHE A 397 -10.08 -14.08 -14.51
CA PHE A 397 -8.84 -14.65 -13.99
C PHE A 397 -9.17 -15.92 -13.21
N GLU A 398 -8.54 -17.04 -13.56
CA GLU A 398 -8.81 -18.36 -12.96
C GLU A 398 -10.29 -18.80 -13.05
N GLY A 399 -11.01 -18.31 -14.07
CA GLY A 399 -12.43 -18.57 -14.29
C GLY A 399 -13.38 -17.62 -13.55
N HIS A 400 -12.85 -16.69 -12.75
CA HIS A 400 -13.64 -15.67 -12.03
C HIS A 400 -13.66 -14.36 -12.81
N ASN A 401 -14.82 -13.71 -12.92
CA ASN A 401 -14.89 -12.40 -13.56
C ASN A 401 -14.42 -11.32 -12.57
N ILE A 402 -13.34 -10.62 -12.93
CA ILE A 402 -12.64 -9.68 -12.04
C ILE A 402 -13.56 -8.53 -11.60
N HIS A 403 -14.50 -8.11 -12.44
CA HIS A 403 -15.34 -6.94 -12.18
C HIS A 403 -16.62 -7.28 -11.41
N THR A 404 -17.13 -8.52 -11.53
CA THR A 404 -18.30 -8.96 -10.76
C THR A 404 -17.92 -9.59 -9.43
N GLU A 405 -16.75 -10.23 -9.35
CA GLU A 405 -16.23 -10.94 -8.18
C GLU A 405 -15.02 -10.21 -7.56
N TYR A 406 -14.92 -8.88 -7.74
CA TYR A 406 -13.73 -8.11 -7.33
C TYR A 406 -13.33 -8.30 -5.85
N ALA A 407 -14.31 -8.47 -4.96
CA ALA A 407 -14.08 -8.63 -3.54
C ALA A 407 -13.23 -9.86 -3.19
N SER A 408 -13.44 -11.00 -3.87
CA SER A 408 -12.63 -12.22 -3.73
C SER A 408 -11.35 -12.17 -4.57
N MET A 409 -11.35 -11.41 -5.67
CA MET A 409 -10.21 -11.34 -6.60
C MET A 409 -9.12 -10.34 -6.21
N ARG A 410 -9.44 -9.28 -5.45
CA ARG A 410 -8.51 -8.18 -5.13
C ARG A 410 -7.20 -8.63 -4.47
N SER A 411 -7.20 -9.76 -3.75
CA SER A 411 -6.00 -10.30 -3.11
C SER A 411 -5.13 -11.15 -4.02
N ARG A 412 -5.74 -11.71 -5.09
CA ARG A 412 -5.06 -12.50 -6.12
C ARG A 412 -4.35 -11.65 -7.16
N ILE A 413 -4.70 -10.35 -7.23
CA ILE A 413 -4.18 -9.40 -8.21
C ILE A 413 -3.28 -8.38 -7.50
N GLY A 414 -1.99 -8.38 -7.84
CA GLY A 414 -1.03 -7.37 -7.40
C GLY A 414 -0.77 -6.35 -8.53
N MET A 415 -0.82 -5.06 -8.22
CA MET A 415 -0.51 -3.99 -9.17
C MET A 415 0.63 -3.11 -8.65
N VAL A 416 1.74 -3.09 -9.37
CA VAL A 416 2.91 -2.26 -9.09
C VAL A 416 2.87 -1.04 -10.03
N PRO A 417 2.62 0.17 -9.52
CA PRO A 417 2.58 1.38 -10.35
C PRO A 417 3.97 1.76 -10.89
N GLN A 418 3.97 2.71 -11.83
CA GLN A 418 5.19 3.30 -12.39
C GLN A 418 6.09 3.90 -11.29
N ASP A 419 5.53 4.82 -10.50
CA ASP A 419 6.25 5.44 -9.39
C ASP A 419 6.45 4.45 -8.23
N ASP A 420 7.63 4.48 -7.60
CA ASP A 420 7.92 3.70 -6.40
C ASP A 420 7.16 4.25 -5.19
N VAL A 421 5.91 3.79 -5.02
CA VAL A 421 5.04 4.19 -3.92
C VAL A 421 5.44 3.45 -2.63
N VAL A 422 6.57 3.81 -2.03
CA VAL A 422 7.06 3.24 -0.76
C VAL A 422 7.47 4.39 0.17
N HIS A 423 7.28 4.21 1.49
CA HIS A 423 7.80 5.16 2.48
C HIS A 423 9.33 5.21 2.45
N ARG A 424 9.89 6.26 1.85
CA ARG A 424 11.34 6.40 1.58
C ARG A 424 12.18 6.52 2.85
N GLN A 425 11.60 7.03 3.94
CA GLN A 425 12.27 7.26 5.22
C GLN A 425 12.43 5.98 6.05
N LEU A 426 11.68 4.92 5.74
CA LEU A 426 11.73 3.66 6.47
C LEU A 426 12.79 2.72 5.87
N THR A 427 13.24 1.76 6.68
CA THR A 427 13.97 0.58 6.17
C THR A 427 13.04 -0.35 5.39
N VAL A 428 13.58 -1.19 4.51
CA VAL A 428 12.77 -2.15 3.73
C VAL A 428 11.97 -3.06 4.66
N ASN A 429 12.61 -3.57 5.71
CA ASN A 429 11.99 -4.45 6.71
C ASN A 429 10.85 -3.73 7.47
N GLN A 430 11.04 -2.46 7.85
CA GLN A 430 9.97 -1.67 8.47
C GLN A 430 8.80 -1.41 7.50
N ALA A 431 9.10 -1.05 6.25
CA ALA A 431 8.06 -0.78 5.26
C ALA A 431 7.21 -2.04 4.97
N LEU A 432 7.87 -3.18 4.77
CA LEU A 432 7.20 -4.48 4.59
C LEU A 432 6.48 -4.93 5.87
N GLY A 433 7.07 -4.72 7.05
CA GLY A 433 6.46 -5.07 8.33
C GLY A 433 5.14 -4.32 8.57
N TYR A 434 5.11 -3.00 8.39
CA TYR A 434 3.87 -2.22 8.53
C TYR A 434 2.85 -2.59 7.44
N ALA A 435 3.29 -2.83 6.21
CA ALA A 435 2.39 -3.29 5.15
C ALA A 435 1.81 -4.68 5.47
N ALA A 436 2.62 -5.60 5.98
CA ALA A 436 2.19 -6.92 6.42
C ALA A 436 1.18 -6.84 7.58
N GLU A 437 1.38 -5.94 8.55
CA GLU A 437 0.41 -5.72 9.63
C GLU A 437 -0.97 -5.24 9.15
N LEU A 438 -1.00 -4.48 8.04
CA LEU A 438 -2.23 -3.92 7.45
C LEU A 438 -2.88 -4.84 6.40
N ARG A 439 -2.09 -5.64 5.68
CA ARG A 439 -2.55 -6.49 4.57
C ARG A 439 -2.84 -7.93 4.99
N LEU A 440 -2.14 -8.44 6.01
CA LEU A 440 -2.33 -9.81 6.50
C LEU A 440 -3.42 -9.90 7.57
N PRO A 441 -4.07 -11.06 7.72
CA PRO A 441 -5.09 -11.29 8.73
C PRO A 441 -4.62 -10.94 10.16
N PRO A 442 -5.49 -10.38 11.03
CA PRO A 442 -5.13 -9.97 12.37
C PRO A 442 -4.68 -11.10 13.29
N ASP A 443 -5.14 -12.32 13.07
CA ASP A 443 -4.71 -13.53 13.79
C ASP A 443 -3.32 -14.04 13.37
N THR A 444 -2.67 -13.38 12.40
CA THR A 444 -1.28 -13.66 12.03
C THR A 444 -0.34 -13.23 13.16
N SER A 445 0.43 -14.18 13.69
CA SER A 445 1.38 -13.94 14.77
C SER A 445 2.47 -12.95 14.34
N LYS A 446 3.23 -12.38 15.29
CA LYS A 446 4.38 -11.53 14.93
C LYS A 446 5.46 -12.34 14.20
N ALA A 447 5.75 -13.56 14.67
CA ALA A 447 6.74 -14.44 14.06
C ALA A 447 6.33 -14.87 12.65
N ASP A 448 5.06 -15.24 12.44
CA ASP A 448 4.52 -15.59 11.11
C ASP A 448 4.67 -14.41 10.13
N ARG A 449 4.37 -13.18 10.57
CA ARG A 449 4.53 -11.97 9.75
C ARG A 449 5.99 -11.73 9.38
N GLU A 450 6.90 -11.84 10.34
CA GLU A 450 8.34 -11.72 10.11
C GLU A 450 8.85 -12.78 9.13
N GLN A 451 8.33 -14.01 9.21
CA GLN A 451 8.64 -15.08 8.26
C GLN A 451 8.15 -14.76 6.85
N VAL A 452 6.90 -14.29 6.68
CA VAL A 452 6.38 -13.87 5.36
C VAL A 452 7.25 -12.75 4.77
N VAL A 453 7.62 -11.75 5.58
CA VAL A 453 8.52 -10.67 5.15
C VAL A 453 9.89 -11.21 4.73
N ALA A 454 10.46 -12.14 5.50
CA ALA A 454 11.74 -12.77 5.19
C ALA A 454 11.69 -13.57 3.88
N GLN A 455 10.60 -14.33 3.65
CA GLN A 455 10.38 -15.08 2.41
C GLN A 455 10.36 -14.15 1.19
N VAL A 456 9.61 -13.05 1.26
CA VAL A 456 9.51 -12.07 0.17
C VAL A 456 10.87 -11.38 -0.07
N LEU A 457 11.59 -11.04 0.98
CA LEU A 457 12.93 -10.45 0.87
C LEU A 457 13.93 -11.41 0.22
N GLU A 458 13.87 -12.70 0.54
CA GLU A 458 14.70 -13.72 -0.11
C GLU A 458 14.31 -13.89 -1.59
N GLU A 459 13.01 -13.95 -1.87
CA GLU A 459 12.50 -14.14 -3.23
C GLU A 459 12.93 -13.02 -4.19
N LEU A 460 13.04 -11.78 -3.69
CA LEU A 460 13.48 -10.63 -4.47
C LEU A 460 14.96 -10.27 -4.29
N GLU A 461 15.72 -11.12 -3.60
CA GLU A 461 17.14 -10.93 -3.30
C GLU A 461 17.44 -9.61 -2.56
N LEU A 462 16.53 -9.18 -1.70
CA LEU A 462 16.62 -7.96 -0.90
C LEU A 462 17.07 -8.22 0.55
N THR A 463 17.34 -9.46 0.95
CA THR A 463 17.73 -9.82 2.32
C THR A 463 18.89 -8.98 2.85
N LYS A 464 19.93 -8.73 2.04
CA LYS A 464 21.09 -7.90 2.43
C LYS A 464 20.75 -6.42 2.62
N HIS A 465 19.62 -5.99 2.08
CA HIS A 465 19.13 -4.61 2.14
C HIS A 465 17.91 -4.46 3.06
N ALA A 466 17.56 -5.49 3.84
CA ALA A 466 16.41 -5.48 4.74
C ALA A 466 16.40 -4.26 5.67
N ASP A 467 17.55 -3.96 6.29
CA ASP A 467 17.70 -2.83 7.23
C ASP A 467 18.25 -1.56 6.56
N THR A 468 18.35 -1.55 5.22
CA THR A 468 18.70 -0.34 4.47
C THR A 468 17.47 0.54 4.31
N ARG A 469 17.63 1.86 4.48
CA ARG A 469 16.54 2.82 4.20
C ARG A 469 16.21 2.84 2.70
N VAL A 470 14.93 2.93 2.39
CA VAL A 470 14.43 2.90 1.01
C VAL A 470 14.98 4.05 0.16
N ASP A 471 15.22 5.23 0.76
CA ASP A 471 15.86 6.37 0.09
C ASP A 471 17.33 6.15 -0.30
N LYS A 472 18.02 5.18 0.33
CA LYS A 472 19.41 4.83 0.05
C LYS A 472 19.56 3.68 -0.95
N LEU A 473 18.46 3.07 -1.39
CA LEU A 473 18.49 1.97 -2.36
C LEU A 473 18.79 2.48 -3.78
N SER A 474 19.45 1.64 -4.58
CA SER A 474 19.56 1.87 -6.03
C SER A 474 18.17 1.86 -6.70
N GLY A 475 18.08 2.34 -7.94
CA GLY A 475 16.84 2.32 -8.71
C GLY A 475 16.21 0.93 -8.80
N GLY A 476 17.00 -0.07 -9.21
CA GLY A 476 16.55 -1.45 -9.32
C GLY A 476 16.11 -2.02 -7.97
N GLN A 477 16.91 -1.84 -6.91
CA GLN A 477 16.58 -2.32 -5.56
C GLN A 477 15.29 -1.72 -5.02
N ARG A 478 15.05 -0.43 -5.28
CA ARG A 478 13.81 0.22 -4.87
C ARG A 478 12.60 -0.31 -5.65
N LYS A 479 12.74 -0.58 -6.96
CA LYS A 479 11.68 -1.25 -7.73
C LYS A 479 11.38 -2.64 -7.16
N ARG A 480 12.41 -3.42 -6.81
CA ARG A 480 12.23 -4.70 -6.13
C ARG A 480 11.46 -4.53 -4.81
N ALA A 481 11.76 -3.50 -4.01
CA ALA A 481 11.02 -3.22 -2.78
C ALA A 481 9.55 -2.83 -3.04
N SER A 482 9.26 -2.14 -4.15
CA SER A 482 7.90 -1.86 -4.61
C SER A 482 7.15 -3.15 -4.97
N VAL A 483 7.80 -4.10 -5.65
CA VAL A 483 7.25 -5.43 -5.94
C VAL A 483 7.03 -6.24 -4.66
N ALA A 484 7.98 -6.17 -3.72
CA ALA A 484 7.93 -6.87 -2.44
C ALA A 484 6.65 -6.56 -1.65
N LEU A 485 6.21 -5.31 -1.65
CA LEU A 485 4.97 -4.89 -0.98
C LEU A 485 3.74 -5.61 -1.53
N GLU A 486 3.70 -5.83 -2.84
CA GLU A 486 2.58 -6.54 -3.48
C GLU A 486 2.68 -8.05 -3.29
N LEU A 487 3.88 -8.61 -3.16
CA LEU A 487 4.05 -10.05 -2.90
C LEU A 487 3.69 -10.50 -1.47
N LEU A 488 3.51 -9.58 -0.53
CA LEU A 488 3.12 -9.91 0.86
C LEU A 488 1.81 -10.71 0.95
N THR A 489 0.89 -10.54 0.00
CA THR A 489 -0.39 -11.27 -0.05
C THR A 489 -0.37 -12.46 -1.00
N GLY A 490 0.78 -12.79 -1.58
CA GLY A 490 0.96 -13.90 -2.51
C GLY A 490 0.05 -13.86 -3.76
N PRO A 491 0.00 -12.76 -4.52
CA PRO A 491 -0.86 -12.65 -5.70
C PRO A 491 -0.44 -13.63 -6.81
N SER A 492 -1.42 -14.25 -7.46
CA SER A 492 -1.23 -15.13 -8.62
C SER A 492 -1.09 -14.35 -9.94
N LEU A 493 -1.71 -13.17 -10.03
CA LEU A 493 -1.57 -12.22 -11.14
C LEU A 493 -0.81 -10.99 -10.67
N LEU A 494 0.34 -10.71 -11.28
CA LEU A 494 1.15 -9.53 -11.00
C LEU A 494 1.23 -8.63 -12.22
N ILE A 495 0.82 -7.37 -12.07
CA ILE A 495 0.81 -6.37 -13.13
C ILE A 495 1.79 -5.27 -12.74
N LEU A 496 2.71 -4.92 -13.63
CA LEU A 496 3.70 -3.87 -13.40
C LEU A 496 3.62 -2.81 -14.48
N ASP A 497 3.40 -1.57 -14.06
CA ASP A 497 3.46 -0.41 -14.96
C ASP A 497 4.88 0.14 -14.98
N GLU A 498 5.48 0.18 -16.16
CA GLU A 498 6.81 0.72 -16.46
C GLU A 498 7.91 0.26 -15.48
N PRO A 499 8.13 -1.07 -15.31
CA PRO A 499 8.98 -1.59 -14.25
C PRO A 499 10.46 -1.20 -14.39
N THR A 500 10.90 -0.81 -15.58
CA THR A 500 12.31 -0.58 -15.90
C THR A 500 12.62 0.87 -16.28
N THR A 501 11.62 1.75 -16.22
CA THR A 501 11.78 3.17 -16.58
C THR A 501 12.74 3.87 -15.61
N GLY A 502 13.71 4.60 -16.17
CA GLY A 502 14.68 5.39 -15.39
C GLY A 502 15.80 4.56 -14.74
N LEU A 503 15.94 3.28 -15.10
CA LEU A 503 17.05 2.42 -14.69
C LEU A 503 18.17 2.43 -15.73
N ASP A 504 19.40 2.16 -15.28
CA ASP A 504 20.48 1.84 -16.20
C ASP A 504 20.27 0.47 -16.88
N PRO A 505 20.91 0.20 -18.03
CA PRO A 505 20.69 -1.04 -18.78
C PRO A 505 21.02 -2.34 -18.02
N ALA A 506 21.90 -2.29 -17.01
CA ALA A 506 22.28 -3.46 -16.23
C ALA A 506 21.21 -3.78 -15.17
N LEU A 507 20.69 -2.75 -14.50
CA LEU A 507 19.58 -2.86 -13.56
C LEU A 507 18.27 -3.22 -14.26
N ASP A 508 18.02 -2.70 -15.46
CA ASP A 508 16.89 -3.08 -16.33
C ASP A 508 16.84 -4.61 -16.53
N ARG A 509 17.97 -5.19 -16.98
CA ARG A 509 18.11 -6.65 -17.14
C ARG A 509 17.84 -7.40 -15.84
N GLN A 510 18.36 -6.93 -14.72
CA GLN A 510 18.18 -7.56 -13.42
C GLN A 510 16.73 -7.57 -12.96
N VAL A 511 15.96 -6.50 -13.25
CA VAL A 511 14.53 -6.42 -12.95
C VAL A 511 13.76 -7.37 -13.88
N MET A 512 14.04 -7.37 -15.18
CA MET A 512 13.39 -8.27 -16.13
C MET A 512 13.62 -9.76 -15.81
N MET A 513 14.84 -10.13 -15.42
CA MET A 513 15.13 -11.50 -14.99
C MET A 513 14.42 -11.90 -13.70
N MET A 514 14.27 -10.96 -12.76
CA MET A 514 13.47 -11.20 -11.55
C MET A 514 12.00 -11.42 -11.91
N LEU A 515 11.42 -10.63 -12.82
CA LEU A 515 10.03 -10.81 -13.25
C LEU A 515 9.81 -12.15 -13.96
N ARG A 516 10.78 -12.57 -14.80
CA ARG A 516 10.82 -13.91 -15.39
C ARG A 516 10.84 -15.01 -14.32
N GLN A 517 11.66 -14.86 -13.28
CA GLN A 517 11.69 -15.82 -12.16
C GLN A 517 10.37 -15.88 -11.38
N LEU A 518 9.68 -14.74 -11.21
CA LEU A 518 8.35 -14.73 -10.58
C LEU A 518 7.32 -15.45 -11.45
N ALA A 519 7.40 -15.30 -12.78
CA ALA A 519 6.57 -16.04 -13.72
C ALA A 519 6.90 -17.55 -13.67
N ASP A 520 8.18 -17.93 -13.73
CA ASP A 520 8.64 -19.34 -13.60
C ASP A 520 8.11 -20.02 -12.33
N ALA A 521 7.89 -19.26 -11.26
CA ALA A 521 7.29 -19.75 -10.01
C ALA A 521 5.77 -20.02 -10.09
N GLY A 522 5.17 -19.92 -11.28
CA GLY A 522 3.76 -20.22 -11.57
C GLY A 522 2.84 -18.99 -11.63
N ARG A 523 3.36 -17.77 -11.48
CA ARG A 523 2.53 -16.55 -11.52
C ARG A 523 2.25 -16.13 -12.97
N VAL A 524 1.13 -15.44 -13.18
CA VAL A 524 0.89 -14.66 -14.40
C VAL A 524 1.51 -13.29 -14.20
N VAL A 525 2.45 -12.89 -15.05
CA VAL A 525 3.13 -11.59 -14.92
C VAL A 525 2.88 -10.76 -16.17
N LEU A 526 2.24 -9.61 -15.99
CA LEU A 526 2.05 -8.60 -17.03
C LEU A 526 2.97 -7.41 -16.80
N ILE A 527 3.72 -7.02 -17.82
CA ILE A 527 4.46 -5.76 -17.81
C ILE A 527 3.88 -4.80 -18.83
N VAL A 528 3.56 -3.59 -18.41
CA VAL A 528 3.27 -2.48 -19.32
C VAL A 528 4.55 -1.69 -19.48
N THR A 529 5.07 -1.57 -20.70
CA THR A 529 6.34 -0.88 -20.92
C THR A 529 6.36 -0.16 -22.25
N HIS A 530 7.07 0.96 -22.31
CA HIS A 530 7.51 1.57 -23.57
C HIS A 530 8.98 1.24 -23.91
N SER A 531 9.72 0.65 -22.97
CA SER A 531 11.06 0.12 -23.21
C SER A 531 10.97 -1.16 -24.01
N VAL A 532 11.77 -1.22 -25.08
CA VAL A 532 11.89 -2.40 -25.95
C VAL A 532 13.10 -3.26 -25.60
N SER A 533 13.86 -2.87 -24.59
CA SER A 533 14.98 -3.64 -24.06
C SER A 533 14.47 -4.92 -23.40
N TYR A 534 15.19 -6.02 -23.62
CA TYR A 534 14.94 -7.32 -22.96
C TYR A 534 13.53 -7.91 -23.16
N LEU A 535 12.82 -7.51 -24.22
CA LEU A 535 11.52 -8.10 -24.58
C LEU A 535 11.63 -9.57 -24.99
N ASP A 536 12.82 -10.01 -25.40
CA ASP A 536 13.16 -11.42 -25.70
C ASP A 536 13.01 -12.35 -24.49
N VAL A 537 12.99 -11.80 -23.27
CA VAL A 537 12.73 -12.54 -22.02
C VAL A 537 11.24 -12.90 -21.86
N CYS A 538 10.35 -12.19 -22.54
CA CYS A 538 8.90 -12.37 -22.43
C CYS A 538 8.45 -13.55 -23.29
N ASP A 539 7.44 -14.30 -22.83
CA ASP A 539 6.86 -15.39 -23.63
C ASP A 539 5.93 -14.85 -24.71
N GLN A 540 5.35 -13.67 -24.46
CA GLN A 540 4.30 -13.09 -25.29
C GLN A 540 4.36 -11.56 -25.25
N LEU A 541 4.07 -10.94 -26.39
CA LEU A 541 3.93 -9.50 -26.55
C LEU A 541 2.52 -9.18 -27.05
N LEU A 542 1.90 -8.16 -26.46
CA LEU A 542 0.73 -7.47 -26.99
C LEU A 542 1.16 -6.08 -27.44
N LEU A 543 1.17 -5.84 -28.76
CA LEU A 543 1.42 -4.51 -29.32
C LEU A 543 0.10 -3.77 -29.50
N VAL A 544 -0.07 -2.68 -28.75
CA VAL A 544 -1.25 -1.82 -28.78
C VAL A 544 -0.97 -0.58 -29.62
N ALA A 545 -1.77 -0.40 -30.66
CA ALA A 545 -1.75 0.76 -31.54
C ALA A 545 -2.56 1.93 -30.96
N PRO A 546 -2.32 3.19 -31.41
CA PRO A 546 -3.18 4.32 -31.08
C PRO A 546 -4.67 4.02 -31.30
N GLY A 547 -5.52 4.50 -30.40
CA GLY A 547 -6.94 4.14 -30.36
C GLY A 547 -7.23 2.86 -29.59
N GLY A 548 -6.20 2.20 -29.02
CA GLY A 548 -6.37 1.02 -28.19
C GLY A 548 -6.75 -0.21 -28.98
N LYS A 549 -6.12 -0.39 -30.14
CA LYS A 549 -6.34 -1.51 -31.06
C LYS A 549 -5.16 -2.47 -31.01
N THR A 550 -5.43 -3.76 -31.17
CA THR A 550 -4.37 -4.76 -31.23
C THR A 550 -3.69 -4.75 -32.60
N ALA A 551 -2.38 -4.55 -32.64
CA ALA A 551 -1.57 -4.66 -33.86
C ALA A 551 -0.80 -5.98 -33.94
N PHE A 552 -0.47 -6.60 -32.80
CA PHE A 552 0.18 -7.91 -32.76
C PHE A 552 -0.04 -8.56 -31.39
N LEU A 553 -0.17 -9.88 -31.41
CA LEU A 553 -0.22 -10.72 -30.22
C LEU A 553 0.54 -12.03 -30.49
N GLY A 554 1.60 -12.30 -29.73
CA GLY A 554 2.36 -13.53 -29.87
C GLY A 554 3.78 -13.44 -29.31
N PRO A 555 4.61 -14.48 -29.47
CA PRO A 555 5.99 -14.48 -29.01
C PRO A 555 6.84 -13.36 -29.63
N PRO A 556 7.81 -12.76 -28.90
CA PRO A 556 8.70 -11.74 -29.42
C PRO A 556 9.42 -12.13 -30.72
N SER A 557 9.78 -13.40 -30.87
CA SER A 557 10.48 -13.94 -32.05
C SER A 557 9.67 -13.83 -33.34
N GLN A 558 8.34 -13.73 -33.25
CA GLN A 558 7.45 -13.65 -34.42
C GLN A 558 7.19 -12.21 -34.89
N ILE A 559 7.64 -11.19 -34.14
CA ILE A 559 7.38 -9.79 -34.47
C ILE A 559 7.95 -9.40 -35.84
N GLY A 560 9.13 -9.92 -36.19
CA GLY A 560 9.79 -9.62 -37.45
C GLY A 560 8.99 -10.11 -38.66
N ALA A 561 8.39 -11.29 -38.55
CA ALA A 561 7.55 -11.87 -39.59
C ALA A 561 6.23 -11.09 -39.74
N ALA A 562 5.58 -10.74 -38.62
CA ALA A 562 4.31 -10.02 -38.63
C ALA A 562 4.45 -8.55 -39.07
N MET A 563 5.53 -7.87 -38.70
CA MET A 563 5.72 -6.43 -38.96
C MET A 563 6.63 -6.13 -40.16
N GLY A 564 7.26 -7.15 -40.73
CA GLY A 564 8.23 -7.04 -41.83
C GLY A 564 9.55 -6.36 -41.46
N THR A 565 9.81 -6.13 -40.16
CA THR A 565 11.07 -5.59 -39.63
C THR A 565 11.16 -5.93 -38.14
N THR A 566 12.39 -6.05 -37.63
CA THR A 566 12.67 -6.20 -36.19
C THR A 566 13.05 -4.88 -35.52
N ASN A 567 13.14 -3.78 -36.28
CA ASN A 567 13.44 -2.47 -35.75
C ASN A 567 12.20 -1.85 -35.11
N TRP A 568 12.20 -1.74 -33.78
CA TRP A 568 11.10 -1.18 -33.00
C TRP A 568 10.70 0.24 -33.39
N ALA A 569 11.64 1.10 -33.78
CA ALA A 569 11.32 2.46 -34.21
C ALA A 569 10.46 2.45 -35.48
N ASP A 570 10.80 1.59 -36.44
CA ASP A 570 10.05 1.41 -37.68
C ASP A 570 8.68 0.79 -37.41
N ILE A 571 8.61 -0.21 -36.51
CA ILE A 571 7.35 -0.84 -36.09
C ILE A 571 6.40 0.20 -35.49
N PHE A 572 6.86 0.97 -34.49
CA PHE A 572 6.02 1.98 -33.86
C PHE A 572 5.60 3.09 -34.83
N THR A 573 6.48 3.47 -35.77
CA THR A 573 6.16 4.46 -36.80
C THR A 573 5.08 3.94 -37.75
N LYS A 574 5.21 2.70 -38.25
CA LYS A 574 4.23 2.07 -39.14
C LYS A 574 2.88 1.90 -38.46
N VAL A 575 2.86 1.32 -37.26
CA VAL A 575 1.64 1.06 -36.48
C VAL A 575 0.99 2.37 -36.01
N GLY A 576 1.79 3.39 -35.73
CA GLY A 576 1.28 4.72 -35.35
C GLY A 576 0.69 5.50 -36.53
N ALA A 577 1.24 5.33 -37.74
CA ALA A 577 0.78 6.02 -38.94
C ALA A 577 -0.57 5.49 -39.45
N ASP A 578 -0.80 4.17 -39.39
CA ASP A 578 -2.08 3.54 -39.76
C ASP A 578 -2.47 2.43 -38.77
N PRO A 579 -3.07 2.80 -37.61
CA PRO A 579 -3.51 1.84 -36.60
C PRO A 579 -4.60 0.88 -37.10
N ASP A 580 -5.46 1.35 -38.02
CA ASP A 580 -6.59 0.59 -38.56
C ASP A 580 -6.14 -0.51 -39.51
N GLU A 581 -5.17 -0.22 -40.37
CA GLU A 581 -4.54 -1.23 -41.22
C GLU A 581 -3.79 -2.28 -40.39
N ALA A 582 -3.02 -1.86 -39.38
CA ALA A 582 -2.30 -2.79 -38.50
C ALA A 582 -3.27 -3.75 -37.79
N ASN A 583 -4.40 -3.23 -37.29
CA ASN A 583 -5.43 -4.05 -36.65
C ASN A 583 -6.14 -4.99 -37.64
N ARG A 584 -6.50 -4.52 -38.84
CA ARG A 584 -7.12 -5.35 -39.87
C ARG A 584 -6.22 -6.51 -40.28
N ARG A 585 -4.91 -6.29 -40.43
CA ARG A 585 -3.94 -7.36 -40.71
C ARG A 585 -3.88 -8.39 -39.61
N PHE A 586 -3.78 -7.92 -38.36
CA PHE A 586 -3.78 -8.79 -37.19
C PHE A 586 -5.03 -9.70 -37.15
N LEU A 587 -6.22 -9.14 -37.38
CA LEU A 587 -7.48 -9.88 -37.40
C LEU A 587 -7.58 -10.85 -38.59
N ALA A 588 -7.02 -10.50 -39.74
CA ALA A 588 -7.00 -11.37 -40.92
C ALA A 588 -6.11 -12.61 -40.71
N GLU A 589 -4.97 -12.45 -40.04
CA GLU A 589 -4.04 -13.53 -39.71
C GLU A 589 -4.52 -14.37 -38.52
N ASN A 590 -5.20 -13.76 -37.56
CA ASN A 590 -5.71 -14.42 -36.36
C ASN A 590 -7.25 -14.42 -36.38
N ARG A 591 -7.85 -15.30 -37.21
CA ARG A 591 -9.28 -15.63 -37.09
C ARG A 591 -9.52 -16.25 -35.71
N GLN A 592 -9.92 -15.42 -34.76
CA GLN A 592 -10.40 -15.90 -33.48
C GLN A 592 -11.70 -16.68 -33.71
N PRO A 593 -11.87 -17.87 -33.11
CA PRO A 593 -13.21 -18.41 -32.91
C PRO A 593 -13.99 -17.37 -32.09
N GLU A 594 -15.20 -17.01 -32.54
CA GLU A 594 -16.16 -16.30 -31.68
C GLU A 594 -16.44 -17.17 -30.45
N LEU A 595 -15.70 -16.94 -29.37
CA LEU A 595 -16.05 -17.45 -28.06
C LEU A 595 -17.32 -16.71 -27.64
N GLN A 596 -18.40 -17.46 -27.40
CA GLN A 596 -19.70 -16.93 -27.02
C GLN A 596 -19.54 -15.94 -25.85
N ALA A 597 -20.04 -14.72 -26.04
CA ALA A 597 -20.04 -13.71 -25.00
C ALA A 597 -20.75 -14.26 -23.75
N PRO A 598 -20.11 -14.29 -22.56
CA PRO A 598 -20.80 -14.59 -21.33
C PRO A 598 -21.95 -13.60 -21.15
N SER A 599 -23.09 -14.09 -20.67
CA SER A 599 -24.29 -13.29 -20.40
C SER A 599 -23.97 -12.02 -19.61
N GLU A 600 -24.53 -10.88 -20.04
CA GLU A 600 -24.43 -9.57 -19.38
C GLU A 600 -24.80 -9.69 -17.89
N SER A 601 -23.78 -9.84 -17.05
CA SER A 601 -23.92 -9.73 -15.60
C SER A 601 -23.65 -8.28 -15.21
N SER A 602 -24.57 -7.68 -14.47
CA SER A 602 -24.37 -6.33 -13.94
C SER A 602 -23.12 -6.32 -13.05
N PRO A 603 -22.29 -5.24 -13.08
CA PRO A 603 -21.14 -5.12 -12.21
C PRO A 603 -21.53 -5.42 -10.76
N GLY A 604 -20.82 -6.34 -10.13
CA GLY A 604 -21.01 -6.66 -8.72
C GLY A 604 -20.74 -5.43 -7.86
N ASP A 605 -21.38 -5.36 -6.70
CA ASP A 605 -21.00 -4.37 -5.69
C ASP A 605 -19.52 -4.57 -5.33
N LEU A 606 -18.80 -3.52 -4.94
CA LEU A 606 -17.36 -3.58 -4.61
C LEU A 606 -17.03 -4.48 -3.40
N GLY A 607 -18.04 -5.18 -2.87
CA GLY A 607 -18.04 -5.85 -1.59
C GLY A 607 -18.07 -4.85 -0.45
N GLU A 608 -18.70 -5.19 0.66
CA GLU A 608 -18.40 -4.47 1.89
C GLU A 608 -16.92 -4.70 2.22
N PRO A 609 -16.15 -3.64 2.54
CA PRO A 609 -14.76 -3.80 2.93
C PRO A 609 -14.70 -4.75 4.11
N VAL A 610 -13.75 -5.69 4.06
CA VAL A 610 -13.44 -6.62 5.15
C VAL A 610 -13.47 -5.84 6.47
N HIS A 611 -14.37 -6.24 7.38
CA HIS A 611 -14.49 -5.65 8.71
C HIS A 611 -13.12 -5.71 9.38
N THR A 612 -12.43 -4.59 9.37
CA THR A 612 -11.09 -4.45 9.91
C THR A 612 -11.21 -3.77 11.25
N ASP A 613 -10.44 -4.28 12.20
CA ASP A 613 -10.34 -3.67 13.53
C ASP A 613 -9.70 -2.28 13.39
N VAL A 614 -10.55 -1.25 13.40
CA VAL A 614 -10.17 0.16 13.23
C VAL A 614 -9.12 0.57 14.27
N LEU A 615 -9.17 0.01 15.47
CA LEU A 615 -8.21 0.28 16.55
C LEU A 615 -6.83 -0.27 16.22
N ARG A 616 -6.76 -1.48 15.65
CA ARG A 616 -5.50 -2.06 15.21
C ARG A 616 -4.89 -1.27 14.06
N GLN A 617 -5.68 -0.93 13.04
CA GLN A 617 -5.20 -0.09 11.93
C GLN A 617 -4.71 1.26 12.44
N PHE A 618 -5.44 1.88 13.36
CA PHE A 618 -5.03 3.12 14.03
C PHE A 618 -3.67 2.95 14.71
N SER A 619 -3.48 1.90 15.53
CA SER A 619 -2.22 1.65 16.23
C SER A 619 -1.05 1.44 15.28
N THR A 620 -1.24 0.67 14.20
CA THR A 620 -0.22 0.44 13.18
C THR A 620 0.16 1.72 12.46
N VAL A 621 -0.82 2.51 12.00
CA VAL A 621 -0.57 3.80 11.32
C VAL A 621 0.07 4.80 12.28
N ALA A 622 -0.35 4.86 13.54
CA ALA A 622 0.21 5.77 14.55
C ALA A 622 1.68 5.43 14.84
N ARG A 623 2.01 4.15 15.07
CA ARG A 623 3.41 3.70 15.24
C ARG A 623 4.26 4.02 14.01
N ARG A 624 3.72 3.78 12.81
CA ARG A 624 4.37 4.15 11.55
C ARG A 624 4.62 5.65 11.47
N GLN A 625 3.63 6.48 11.79
CA GLN A 625 3.74 7.95 11.74
C GLN A 625 4.83 8.46 12.67
N VAL A 626 4.86 7.99 13.92
CA VAL A 626 5.92 8.33 14.88
C VAL A 626 7.28 7.93 14.33
N ARG A 627 7.40 6.74 13.74
CA ARG A 627 8.65 6.27 13.14
C ARG A 627 9.08 7.11 11.94
N LEU A 628 8.15 7.53 11.09
CA LEU A 628 8.42 8.38 9.93
C LEU A 628 9.00 9.73 10.37
N VAL A 629 8.40 10.35 11.39
CA VAL A 629 8.90 11.62 11.95
C VAL A 629 10.35 11.44 12.43
N ILE A 630 10.59 10.44 13.29
CA ILE A 630 11.92 10.19 13.90
C ILE A 630 12.99 9.77 12.88
N SER A 631 12.60 9.08 11.80
CA SER A 631 13.55 8.58 10.79
C SER A 631 14.13 9.68 9.91
N ASP A 632 13.47 10.83 9.77
CA ASP A 632 14.01 11.96 9.05
C ASP A 632 14.92 12.79 9.97
N ARG A 633 16.24 12.56 9.92
CA ARG A 633 17.20 13.22 10.83
C ARG A 633 17.18 14.73 10.70
N GLY A 634 17.14 15.26 9.48
CA GLY A 634 17.17 16.70 9.25
C GLY A 634 15.90 17.36 9.76
N TYR A 635 14.75 16.78 9.41
CA TYR A 635 13.45 17.27 9.85
C TYR A 635 13.24 17.09 11.37
N THR A 636 13.66 15.97 11.95
CA THR A 636 13.58 15.72 13.40
C THR A 636 14.39 16.73 14.19
N VAL A 637 15.65 16.99 13.78
CA VAL A 637 16.50 17.99 14.44
C VAL A 637 15.88 19.37 14.35
N PHE A 638 15.37 19.75 13.16
CA PHE A 638 14.66 21.02 12.98
C PHE A 638 13.44 21.13 13.91
N LEU A 639 12.56 20.13 13.94
CA LEU A 639 11.38 20.10 14.81
C LEU A 639 11.73 20.08 16.30
N ALA A 640 12.82 19.41 16.68
CA ALA A 640 13.28 19.35 18.06
C ALA A 640 13.85 20.69 18.54
N LEU A 641 14.56 21.42 17.69
CA LEU A 641 15.14 22.75 18.01
C LEU A 641 14.09 23.87 17.99
N LEU A 642 13.06 23.73 17.15
CA LEU A 642 12.06 24.76 16.95
C LEU A 642 11.39 25.30 18.24
N PRO A 643 10.90 24.46 19.17
CA PRO A 643 10.30 24.96 20.41
C PRO A 643 11.28 25.69 21.32
N PHE A 644 12.56 25.31 21.32
CA PHE A 644 13.60 26.04 22.07
C PHE A 644 13.86 27.40 21.43
N LEU A 645 13.92 27.46 20.09
CA LEU A 645 14.10 28.72 19.38
C LEU A 645 12.96 29.68 19.69
N ILE A 646 11.70 29.22 19.62
CA ILE A 646 10.53 30.03 19.96
C ILE A 646 10.57 30.45 21.44
N GLY A 647 10.82 29.53 22.36
CA GLY A 647 10.93 29.83 23.79
C GLY A 647 12.01 30.86 24.10
N VAL A 648 13.22 30.69 23.56
CA VAL A 648 14.34 31.65 23.74
C VAL A 648 14.03 32.98 23.08
N LEU A 649 13.36 32.99 21.91
CA LEU A 649 12.98 34.23 21.25
C LEU A 649 12.10 35.09 22.18
N THR A 650 11.21 34.49 22.98
CA THR A 650 10.42 35.22 24.00
C THR A 650 11.29 35.95 25.03
N LEU A 651 12.50 35.46 25.29
CA LEU A 651 13.45 36.10 26.22
C LEU A 651 14.16 37.31 25.61
N THR A 652 14.05 37.52 24.29
CA THR A 652 14.64 38.68 23.61
C THR A 652 13.79 39.95 23.71
N VAL A 653 12.54 39.82 24.18
CA VAL A 653 11.64 40.95 24.39
C VAL A 653 12.25 41.90 25.43
N ARG A 654 12.35 43.18 25.08
CA ARG A 654 12.93 44.20 25.97
C ARG A 654 12.00 44.44 27.17
N GLY A 655 12.57 44.47 28.37
CA GLY A 655 11.88 44.79 29.63
C GLY A 655 12.35 43.90 30.78
N LYS A 656 11.82 44.14 31.99
CA LYS A 656 12.14 43.38 33.22
C LYS A 656 10.91 42.81 33.92
N THR A 657 9.71 43.16 33.46
CA THR A 657 8.45 42.83 34.15
C THR A 657 7.87 41.51 33.66
N GLY A 658 8.20 41.08 32.43
CA GLY A 658 7.74 39.79 31.89
C GLY A 658 6.21 39.77 31.76
N TYR A 659 5.57 38.84 32.48
CA TYR A 659 4.10 38.76 32.62
C TYR A 659 3.54 39.61 33.78
N GLY A 660 4.36 40.49 34.35
CA GLY A 660 3.95 41.42 35.39
C GLY A 660 3.50 42.78 34.87
N MET A 661 2.98 43.61 35.77
CA MET A 661 2.48 44.94 35.40
C MET A 661 3.58 45.77 34.72
N GLY A 662 3.31 46.22 33.50
CA GLY A 662 4.20 47.11 32.77
C GLY A 662 4.30 48.46 33.46
N ASP A 663 5.50 48.98 33.64
CA ASP A 663 5.71 50.35 34.09
C ASP A 663 5.46 51.29 32.90
N PRO A 664 4.46 52.18 32.95
CA PRO A 664 4.13 53.11 31.86
C PRO A 664 5.28 54.06 31.49
N THR A 665 6.24 54.24 32.40
CA THR A 665 7.42 55.10 32.20
C THR A 665 8.65 54.33 31.71
N SER A 666 8.58 53.00 31.66
CA SER A 666 9.66 52.16 31.15
C SER A 666 9.67 52.12 29.62
N ASN A 667 10.81 51.74 29.05
CA ASN A 667 11.00 51.63 27.59
C ASN A 667 10.20 50.49 26.93
N SER A 668 9.35 49.75 27.67
CA SER A 668 8.63 48.57 27.19
C SER A 668 7.30 48.33 27.95
N PRO A 669 6.31 49.24 27.86
CA PRO A 669 5.06 49.13 28.61
C PRO A 669 4.18 47.93 28.17
N ASN A 670 4.35 47.44 26.94
CA ASN A 670 3.55 46.34 26.37
C ASN A 670 4.33 45.01 26.35
N GLN A 671 5.21 44.79 27.32
CA GLN A 671 6.10 43.61 27.33
C GLN A 671 5.32 42.28 27.31
N ALA A 672 4.28 42.16 28.14
CA ALA A 672 3.47 40.95 28.26
C ALA A 672 2.75 40.60 26.94
N ASP A 673 2.20 41.60 26.26
CA ASP A 673 1.59 41.47 24.93
C ASP A 673 2.60 40.99 23.88
N GLN A 674 3.79 41.59 23.83
CA GLN A 674 4.86 41.16 22.90
C GLN A 674 5.28 39.70 23.13
N ILE A 675 5.35 39.26 24.39
CA ILE A 675 5.64 37.85 24.74
C ILE A 675 4.51 36.94 24.24
N LEU A 676 3.24 37.30 24.47
CA LEU A 676 2.09 36.51 24.02
C LEU A 676 1.97 36.41 22.50
N VAL A 677 2.18 37.52 21.78
CA VAL A 677 2.23 37.53 20.32
C VAL A 677 3.29 36.53 19.84
N MET A 678 4.47 36.57 20.44
CA MET A 678 5.58 35.70 20.03
C MET A 678 5.32 34.22 20.34
N LEU A 679 4.73 33.92 21.50
CA LEU A 679 4.31 32.56 21.85
C LEU A 679 3.20 32.05 20.91
N THR A 680 2.20 32.88 20.63
CA THR A 680 1.07 32.52 19.76
C THR A 680 1.55 32.29 18.32
N VAL A 681 2.30 33.23 17.74
CA VAL A 681 2.85 33.09 16.38
C VAL A 681 3.84 31.93 16.31
N GLY A 682 4.63 31.73 17.36
CA GLY A 682 5.51 30.57 17.51
C GLY A 682 4.74 29.25 17.52
N ALA A 683 3.65 29.14 18.29
CA ALA A 683 2.77 27.98 18.33
C ALA A 683 2.14 27.69 16.96
N VAL A 684 1.68 28.75 16.28
CA VAL A 684 1.17 28.67 14.91
C VAL A 684 2.22 28.10 13.95
N PHE A 685 3.44 28.62 14.01
CA PHE A 685 4.53 28.20 13.14
C PHE A 685 4.92 26.74 13.41
N MET A 686 5.10 26.39 14.70
CA MET A 686 5.37 25.02 15.15
C MET A 686 4.29 24.04 14.67
N GLY A 687 3.02 24.33 14.96
CA GLY A 687 1.89 23.50 14.58
C GLY A 687 1.80 23.29 13.07
N THR A 688 1.82 24.38 12.30
CA THR A 688 1.71 24.31 10.83
C THR A 688 2.90 23.56 10.21
N ALA A 689 4.12 23.76 10.73
CA ALA A 689 5.33 23.11 10.23
C ALA A 689 5.33 21.58 10.44
N LEU A 690 4.62 21.07 11.45
CA LEU A 690 4.50 19.63 11.73
C LEU A 690 3.77 18.86 10.61
N THR A 691 2.78 19.47 9.96
CA THR A 691 1.79 18.73 9.16
C THR A 691 1.65 19.17 7.71
N ILE A 692 2.14 20.37 7.36
CA ILE A 692 1.88 20.98 6.05
C ILE A 692 2.34 20.13 4.84
N ARG A 693 3.42 19.34 4.99
CA ARG A 693 3.97 18.48 3.92
C ARG A 693 3.50 17.02 3.97
N ASP A 694 2.76 16.64 4.99
CA ASP A 694 2.51 15.24 5.34
C ASP A 694 1.52 14.56 4.35
N LEU A 695 0.26 15.01 4.28
CA LEU A 695 -0.78 14.34 3.51
C LEU A 695 -0.56 14.36 1.99
N VAL A 696 -0.09 15.48 1.47
CA VAL A 696 0.24 15.65 0.04
C VAL A 696 1.38 14.74 -0.42
N GLY A 697 2.41 14.53 0.41
CA GLY A 697 3.51 13.63 0.10
C GLY A 697 3.13 12.17 0.20
N GLU A 698 2.22 11.83 1.11
CA GLU A 698 1.78 10.45 1.33
C GLU A 698 0.55 10.04 0.51
N ARG A 699 -0.11 10.97 -0.19
CA ARG A 699 -1.35 10.70 -0.93
C ARG A 699 -1.27 9.48 -1.86
N PRO A 700 -0.19 9.24 -2.63
CA PRO A 700 -0.08 8.03 -3.46
C PRO A 700 -0.07 6.74 -2.61
N ILE A 701 0.63 6.76 -1.48
CA ILE A 701 0.72 5.63 -0.55
C ILE A 701 -0.64 5.36 0.09
N PHE A 702 -1.29 6.41 0.61
CA PHE A 702 -2.61 6.30 1.23
C PHE A 702 -3.65 5.71 0.27
N LYS A 703 -3.73 6.19 -0.98
CA LYS A 703 -4.68 5.66 -1.97
C LYS A 703 -4.46 4.17 -2.25
N ARG A 704 -3.20 3.74 -2.33
CA ARG A 704 -2.86 2.33 -2.52
C ARG A 704 -3.25 1.47 -1.32
N GLU A 705 -2.94 1.93 -0.10
CA GLU A 705 -3.31 1.21 1.11
C GLU A 705 -4.84 1.16 1.30
N GLN A 706 -5.53 2.22 0.92
CA GLN A 706 -7.00 2.28 0.93
C GLN A 706 -7.63 1.27 -0.03
N ALA A 707 -7.03 1.05 -1.22
CA ALA A 707 -7.49 0.03 -2.16
C ALA A 707 -7.42 -1.40 -1.59
N VAL A 708 -6.53 -1.63 -0.62
CA VAL A 708 -6.36 -2.93 0.06
C VAL A 708 -7.17 -3.01 1.37
N GLY A 709 -7.88 -1.95 1.76
CA GLY A 709 -8.80 -1.96 2.91
C GLY A 709 -8.40 -1.10 4.12
N LEU A 710 -7.43 -0.19 3.97
CA LEU A 710 -7.13 0.79 5.03
C LEU A 710 -8.31 1.76 5.23
N SER A 711 -8.80 1.83 6.47
CA SER A 711 -9.86 2.77 6.86
C SER A 711 -9.36 4.22 6.84
N THR A 712 -10.08 5.09 6.11
CA THR A 712 -9.83 6.54 6.11
C THR A 712 -9.97 7.13 7.51
N ALA A 713 -10.87 6.59 8.34
CA ALA A 713 -11.08 7.06 9.71
C ALA A 713 -9.89 6.68 10.60
N ALA A 714 -9.39 5.43 10.53
CA ALA A 714 -8.22 5.00 11.28
C ALA A 714 -6.97 5.82 10.91
N TYR A 715 -6.77 6.04 9.60
CA TYR A 715 -5.65 6.84 9.09
C TYR A 715 -5.70 8.29 9.59
N MET A 716 -6.86 8.94 9.49
CA MET A 716 -7.02 10.33 9.92
C MET A 716 -6.88 10.48 11.44
N ALA A 717 -7.52 9.59 12.21
CA ALA A 717 -7.41 9.60 13.67
C ALA A 717 -5.96 9.41 14.12
N ALA A 718 -5.22 8.46 13.52
CA ALA A 718 -3.83 8.20 13.85
C ALA A 718 -2.96 9.45 13.63
N LYS A 719 -3.14 10.14 12.51
CA LYS A 719 -2.40 11.39 12.22
C LYS A 719 -2.76 12.51 13.19
N ILE A 720 -4.05 12.75 13.43
CA ILE A 720 -4.52 13.78 14.37
C ILE A 720 -3.91 13.55 15.76
N VAL A 721 -4.01 12.33 16.29
CA VAL A 721 -3.49 12.00 17.63
C VAL A 721 -1.97 12.17 17.68
N VAL A 722 -1.24 11.59 16.73
CA VAL A 722 0.23 11.65 16.72
C VAL A 722 0.72 13.10 16.63
N PHE A 723 0.19 13.89 15.68
CA PHE A 723 0.61 15.28 15.53
C PHE A 723 0.18 16.17 16.70
N SER A 724 -0.96 15.88 17.34
CA SER A 724 -1.38 16.60 18.55
C SER A 724 -0.41 16.34 19.70
N VAL A 725 0.06 15.10 19.88
CA VAL A 725 1.08 14.79 20.91
C VAL A 725 2.38 15.55 20.66
N PHE A 726 2.87 15.61 19.41
CA PHE A 726 4.05 16.41 19.08
C PHE A 726 3.83 17.91 19.31
N ALA A 727 2.67 18.44 18.89
CA ALA A 727 2.32 19.85 19.07
C ALA A 727 2.24 20.26 20.55
N ILE A 728 1.62 19.42 21.39
CA ILE A 728 1.52 19.63 22.84
C ILE A 728 2.91 19.60 23.49
N ALA A 729 3.77 18.64 23.11
CA ALA A 729 5.14 18.56 23.63
C ALA A 729 5.97 19.80 23.25
N GLN A 730 5.88 20.26 22.01
CA GLN A 730 6.58 21.47 21.55
C GLN A 730 6.08 22.74 22.27
N ALA A 731 4.75 22.89 22.42
CA ALA A 731 4.15 23.98 23.17
C ALA A 731 4.61 23.98 24.63
N GLY A 732 4.66 22.80 25.26
CA GLY A 732 5.15 22.64 26.64
C GLY A 732 6.57 23.14 26.83
N ILE A 733 7.47 22.80 25.91
CA ILE A 733 8.87 23.27 25.95
C ILE A 733 8.93 24.80 25.77
N ALA A 734 8.24 25.34 24.77
CA ALA A 734 8.26 26.79 24.50
C ALA A 734 7.68 27.60 25.67
N THR A 735 6.54 27.20 26.22
CA THR A 735 5.91 27.85 27.37
C THR A 735 6.77 27.71 28.62
N ALA A 736 7.36 26.53 28.88
CA ALA A 736 8.23 26.33 30.04
C ALA A 736 9.46 27.25 30.01
N ILE A 737 10.12 27.40 28.85
CA ILE A 737 11.25 28.32 28.71
C ILE A 737 10.82 29.76 28.96
N SER A 738 9.66 30.18 28.44
CA SER A 738 9.14 31.52 28.62
C SER A 738 8.83 31.82 30.10
N VAL A 739 8.15 30.90 30.78
CA VAL A 739 7.80 31.00 32.20
C VAL A 739 9.03 30.93 33.11
N ILE A 740 10.04 30.12 32.78
CA ILE A 740 11.30 30.09 33.53
C ILE A 740 12.06 31.41 33.38
N GLY A 741 12.09 32.00 32.18
CA GLY A 741 12.84 33.22 31.93
C GLY A 741 12.16 34.50 32.45
N TRP A 742 10.82 34.56 32.41
CA TRP A 742 10.06 35.76 32.79
C TRP A 742 9.23 35.63 34.07
N GLY A 743 9.12 34.43 34.65
CA GLY A 743 8.26 34.14 35.79
C GLY A 743 6.85 33.69 35.39
N GLN A 744 6.06 33.30 36.39
CA GLN A 744 4.65 32.91 36.20
C GLN A 744 3.77 34.16 35.97
N PRO A 745 2.65 34.04 35.24
CA PRO A 745 1.66 35.12 35.17
C PRO A 745 1.19 35.55 36.56
N ILE A 746 1.09 36.85 36.79
CA ILE A 746 0.71 37.41 38.10
C ILE A 746 -0.80 37.36 38.34
N ALA A 747 -1.60 37.40 37.27
CA ALA A 747 -3.03 37.16 37.34
C ALA A 747 -3.31 35.73 37.82
N ASN A 748 -4.36 35.54 38.61
CA ASN A 748 -4.83 34.20 38.97
C ASN A 748 -5.36 33.49 37.73
N ALA A 749 -5.32 32.16 37.69
CA ALA A 749 -5.91 31.42 36.58
C ALA A 749 -7.42 31.67 36.54
N VAL A 750 -7.98 31.68 35.33
CA VAL A 750 -9.40 31.92 35.13
C VAL A 750 -10.21 30.66 35.43
N VAL A 751 -9.70 29.48 35.03
CA VAL A 751 -10.43 28.21 35.13
C VAL A 751 -9.60 27.09 35.77
N LEU A 752 -8.35 26.90 35.36
CA LEU A 752 -7.56 25.70 35.70
C LEU A 752 -6.83 25.81 37.05
N GLY A 753 -7.02 26.92 37.77
CA GLY A 753 -6.45 27.16 39.10
C GLY A 753 -4.94 27.47 39.12
N ASN A 754 -4.22 27.26 38.03
CA ASN A 754 -2.82 27.66 37.86
C ASN A 754 -2.60 28.37 36.51
N SER A 755 -2.19 29.64 36.55
CA SER A 755 -2.06 30.50 35.36
C SER A 755 -0.98 30.03 34.39
N GLY A 756 0.08 29.38 34.88
CA GLY A 756 1.11 28.78 34.03
C GLY A 756 0.62 27.55 33.27
N LEU A 757 -0.17 26.70 33.93
CA LEU A 757 -0.81 25.55 33.28
C LEU A 757 -1.88 25.99 32.28
N GLU A 758 -2.62 27.05 32.60
CA GLU A 758 -3.61 27.64 31.71
C GLU A 758 -2.97 28.25 30.45
N LEU A 759 -1.89 29.02 30.63
CA LEU A 759 -1.10 29.54 29.50
C LEU A 759 -0.49 28.41 28.66
N PHE A 760 0.00 27.33 29.29
CA PHE A 760 0.45 26.15 28.55
C PHE A 760 -0.67 25.53 27.72
N PHE A 761 -1.86 25.38 28.31
CA PHE A 761 -3.02 24.83 27.62
C PHE A 761 -3.43 25.69 26.42
N ASP A 762 -3.46 27.01 26.56
CA ASP A 762 -3.81 27.96 25.49
C ASP A 762 -2.83 27.85 24.32
N VAL A 763 -1.52 27.86 24.61
CA VAL A 763 -0.46 27.73 23.60
C VAL A 763 -0.51 26.33 22.96
N ALA A 764 -0.74 25.27 23.73
CA ALA A 764 -0.83 23.90 23.23
C ALA A 764 -2.04 23.71 22.30
N LEU A 765 -3.22 24.19 22.70
CA LEU A 765 -4.42 24.09 21.88
C LEU A 765 -4.29 24.90 20.58
N THR A 766 -3.67 26.08 20.65
CA THR A 766 -3.34 26.89 19.47
C THR A 766 -2.40 26.13 18.52
N CYS A 767 -1.34 25.52 19.06
CA CYS A 767 -0.39 24.71 18.29
C CYS A 767 -1.09 23.52 17.61
N VAL A 768 -1.96 22.81 18.33
CA VAL A 768 -2.77 21.70 17.78
C VAL A 768 -3.70 22.20 16.67
N ALA A 769 -4.45 23.28 16.89
CA ALA A 769 -5.35 23.85 15.89
C ALA A 769 -4.61 24.25 14.61
N SER A 770 -3.42 24.86 14.73
CA SER A 770 -2.56 25.20 13.59
C SER A 770 -1.97 23.95 12.90
N ALA A 771 -1.69 22.87 13.64
CA ALA A 771 -1.32 21.59 13.04
C ALA A 771 -2.46 20.97 12.22
N LEU A 772 -3.71 21.07 12.69
CA LEU A 772 -4.88 20.63 11.92
C LEU A 772 -5.13 21.51 10.70
N LEU A 773 -4.92 22.82 10.80
CA LEU A 773 -4.94 23.74 9.66
C LEU A 773 -3.88 23.35 8.61
N GLY A 774 -2.65 23.04 9.04
CA GLY A 774 -1.59 22.54 8.16
C GLY A 774 -1.97 21.25 7.43
N MET A 775 -2.64 20.31 8.12
CA MET A 775 -3.18 19.11 7.47
C MET A 775 -4.28 19.45 6.45
N ALA A 776 -5.21 20.33 6.78
CA ALA A 776 -6.27 20.74 5.86
C ALA A 776 -5.70 21.38 4.58
N LEU A 777 -4.69 22.25 4.71
CA LEU A 777 -3.98 22.84 3.58
C LEU A 777 -3.23 21.78 2.76
N SER A 778 -2.55 20.83 3.42
CA SER A 778 -1.88 19.70 2.77
C SER A 778 -2.86 18.83 1.98
N ALA A 779 -4.06 18.59 2.53
CA ALA A 779 -5.11 17.83 1.86
C ALA A 779 -5.69 18.55 0.63
N ILE A 780 -5.66 19.89 0.60
CA ILE A 780 -6.10 20.70 -0.54
C ILE A 780 -5.04 20.77 -1.64
N ALA A 781 -3.76 20.82 -1.27
CA ALA A 781 -2.65 20.91 -2.21
C ALA A 781 -2.65 19.74 -3.22
N LYS A 782 -2.34 20.04 -4.48
CA LYS A 782 -2.26 19.01 -5.54
C LYS A 782 -0.85 18.43 -5.67
N SER A 783 0.18 19.22 -5.40
CA SER A 783 1.59 18.83 -5.47
C SER A 783 2.39 19.40 -4.31
N GLN A 784 3.60 18.88 -4.10
CA GLN A 784 4.51 19.39 -3.08
C GLN A 784 5.00 20.82 -3.37
N ASP A 785 5.11 21.19 -4.65
CA ASP A 785 5.56 22.53 -5.06
C ASP A 785 4.55 23.62 -4.68
N GLN A 786 3.25 23.30 -4.66
CA GLN A 786 2.18 24.26 -4.31
C GLN A 786 2.12 24.59 -2.82
N ILE A 787 2.79 23.82 -1.97
CA ILE A 787 2.67 23.96 -0.51
C ILE A 787 3.38 25.20 -0.01
N MET A 788 4.56 25.53 -0.55
CA MET A 788 5.38 26.62 -0.04
C MET A 788 4.64 27.97 -0.07
N PRO A 789 3.96 28.35 -1.17
CA PRO A 789 3.10 29.54 -1.18
C PRO A 789 1.95 29.47 -0.17
N PHE A 790 1.29 28.32 -0.02
CA PHE A 790 0.21 28.16 0.96
C PHE A 790 0.69 28.32 2.40
N LEU A 791 1.87 27.79 2.72
CA LEU A 791 2.49 27.94 4.03
C LEU A 791 2.72 29.43 4.35
N VAL A 792 3.30 30.19 3.41
CA VAL A 792 3.58 31.62 3.60
C VAL A 792 2.27 32.39 3.82
N ILE A 793 1.26 32.18 2.98
CA ILE A 793 -0.04 32.86 3.11
C ILE A 793 -0.71 32.49 4.44
N ALA A 794 -0.67 31.22 4.85
CA ALA A 794 -1.26 30.76 6.09
C ALA A 794 -0.58 31.35 7.33
N ILE A 795 0.75 31.46 7.34
CA ILE A 795 1.51 32.08 8.44
C ILE A 795 1.26 33.59 8.48
N MET A 796 1.34 34.27 7.33
CA MET A 796 1.12 35.72 7.25
C MET A 796 -0.31 36.10 7.65
N SER A 797 -1.31 35.32 7.23
CA SER A 797 -2.69 35.51 7.66
C SER A 797 -2.82 35.39 9.18
N GLN A 798 -2.24 34.36 9.79
CA GLN A 798 -2.28 34.16 11.24
C GLN A 798 -1.55 35.27 12.02
N LEU A 799 -0.45 35.81 11.49
CA LEU A 799 0.26 36.95 12.08
C LEU A 799 -0.62 38.21 12.09
N VAL A 800 -1.27 38.50 10.96
CA VAL A 800 -2.09 39.70 10.78
C VAL A 800 -3.39 39.63 11.60
N PHE A 801 -4.01 38.46 11.68
CA PHE A 801 -5.34 38.29 12.29
C PHE A 801 -5.31 37.83 13.75
N CYS A 802 -4.15 37.69 14.39
CA CYS A 802 -4.07 37.28 15.80
C CYS A 802 -4.68 38.28 16.79
N GLY A 803 -4.75 39.56 16.44
CA GLY A 803 -5.29 40.64 17.30
C GLY A 803 -4.26 41.38 18.14
N GLY A 804 -3.10 40.78 18.45
CA GLY A 804 -2.06 41.43 19.26
C GLY A 804 -1.16 42.43 18.51
N LEU A 805 -0.82 42.16 17.24
CA LEU A 805 0.03 43.07 16.42
C LEU A 805 -0.77 44.17 15.71
N ILE A 806 -1.90 43.79 15.14
CA ILE A 806 -2.78 44.67 14.38
C ILE A 806 -4.17 44.49 14.98
N TRP A 807 -4.75 45.61 15.40
CA TRP A 807 -6.05 45.59 16.04
C TRP A 807 -7.13 45.38 14.98
N VAL A 808 -7.75 44.22 15.04
CA VAL A 808 -8.79 43.77 14.10
C VAL A 808 -10.19 44.12 14.63
N THR A 809 -10.32 44.27 15.94
CA THR A 809 -11.55 44.57 16.68
C THR A 809 -12.18 45.89 16.23
N ASN A 810 -13.52 45.94 16.19
CA ASN A 810 -14.32 47.10 15.72
C ASN A 810 -14.11 47.47 14.24
N ARG A 811 -13.51 46.60 13.42
CA ARG A 811 -13.42 46.78 11.96
C ARG A 811 -14.29 45.73 11.27
N PRO A 812 -15.44 46.12 10.69
CA PRO A 812 -16.30 45.17 9.99
C PRO A 812 -15.52 44.54 8.83
N VAL A 813 -15.82 43.28 8.50
CA VAL A 813 -15.05 42.40 7.58
C VAL A 813 -13.74 41.87 8.16
N LEU A 814 -12.83 42.73 8.61
CA LEU A 814 -11.54 42.28 9.13
C LEU A 814 -11.71 41.39 10.38
N ASP A 815 -12.62 41.78 11.28
CA ASP A 815 -12.91 41.00 12.50
C ASP A 815 -13.48 39.61 12.15
N GLN A 816 -14.43 39.55 11.24
CA GLN A 816 -15.04 38.28 10.80
C GLN A 816 -14.04 37.35 10.09
N LEU A 817 -13.11 37.92 9.31
CA LEU A 817 -12.05 37.13 8.67
C LEU A 817 -11.09 36.54 9.70
N SER A 818 -10.87 37.22 10.83
CA SER A 818 -9.99 36.71 11.90
C SER A 818 -10.53 35.46 12.59
N TRP A 819 -11.86 35.29 12.62
CA TRP A 819 -12.50 34.14 13.27
C TRP A 819 -12.11 32.80 12.66
N ALA A 820 -11.66 32.79 11.39
CA ALA A 820 -11.19 31.59 10.71
C ALA A 820 -9.73 31.23 11.04
N THR A 821 -9.03 32.03 11.84
CA THR A 821 -7.61 31.83 12.16
C THR A 821 -7.42 31.32 13.60
N PRO A 822 -6.62 30.26 13.82
CA PRO A 822 -6.36 29.77 15.17
C PRO A 822 -5.66 30.80 16.05
N ALA A 823 -4.79 31.61 15.45
CA ALA A 823 -4.03 32.64 16.16
C ALA A 823 -4.92 33.66 16.89
N ARG A 824 -6.08 34.00 16.32
CA ARG A 824 -7.03 34.95 16.92
C ARG A 824 -7.54 34.48 18.28
N TRP A 825 -8.00 33.24 18.33
CA TRP A 825 -8.60 32.64 19.52
C TRP A 825 -7.54 32.15 20.51
N GLY A 826 -6.38 31.71 20.00
CA GLY A 826 -5.21 31.37 20.80
C GLY A 826 -4.62 32.54 21.56
N TYR A 827 -4.49 33.68 20.86
CA TYR A 827 -4.07 34.92 21.50
C TYR A 827 -5.13 35.41 22.51
N ALA A 828 -6.42 35.37 22.15
CA ALA A 828 -7.50 35.82 23.03
C ALA A 828 -7.58 35.03 24.35
N SER A 829 -7.54 33.70 24.27
CA SER A 829 -7.49 32.83 25.47
C SER A 829 -6.26 33.12 26.33
N SER A 830 -5.06 33.21 25.72
CA SER A 830 -3.83 33.54 26.44
C SER A 830 -3.87 34.94 27.07
N ALA A 831 -4.50 35.91 26.39
CA ALA A 831 -4.67 37.28 26.86
C ALA A 831 -5.63 37.36 28.05
N SER A 832 -6.73 36.58 27.99
CA SER A 832 -7.64 36.38 29.11
C SER A 832 -6.88 35.77 30.30
N THR A 833 -6.07 34.73 30.10
CA THR A 833 -5.30 34.06 31.16
C THR A 833 -4.36 34.99 31.94
N ILE A 834 -3.64 35.88 31.25
CA ILE A 834 -2.68 36.78 31.91
C ILE A 834 -3.25 38.16 32.28
N ASP A 835 -4.51 38.45 31.94
CA ASP A 835 -5.17 39.75 32.16
C ASP A 835 -4.48 40.92 31.44
N THR A 836 -4.34 40.83 30.11
CA THR A 836 -3.63 41.86 29.31
C THR A 836 -4.23 43.26 29.48
N HIS A 837 -5.55 43.39 29.63
CA HIS A 837 -6.21 44.68 29.89
C HIS A 837 -5.71 45.39 31.15
N ARG A 838 -5.26 44.64 32.16
CA ARG A 838 -4.66 45.18 33.37
C ARG A 838 -3.16 45.43 33.21
N LEU A 839 -2.47 44.59 32.44
CA LEU A 839 -1.03 44.63 32.28
C LEU A 839 -0.54 45.66 31.25
N VAL A 840 -1.37 45.98 30.25
CA VAL A 840 -1.06 46.88 29.14
C VAL A 840 -1.89 48.15 29.27
N VAL A 841 -1.25 49.27 29.60
CA VAL A 841 -1.92 50.55 29.83
C VAL A 841 -1.53 51.54 28.72
N GLY A 842 -2.43 51.75 27.74
CA GLY A 842 -2.22 52.67 26.63
C GLY A 842 -3.50 53.44 26.23
N PRO A 843 -3.42 54.68 25.70
CA PRO A 843 -4.58 55.52 25.41
C PRO A 843 -5.46 55.05 24.23
N THR A 844 -4.99 54.10 23.43
CA THR A 844 -5.58 53.74 22.14
C THR A 844 -6.17 52.34 22.08
N ASP A 845 -6.01 51.49 23.10
CA ASP A 845 -6.34 50.06 23.02
C ASP A 845 -7.87 49.80 22.89
N PRO A 846 -8.37 49.26 21.75
CA PRO A 846 -9.76 48.86 21.61
C PRO A 846 -9.98 47.63 22.48
N LYS A 847 -10.41 47.86 23.73
CA LYS A 847 -10.73 46.81 24.71
C LYS A 847 -11.61 45.74 24.08
N ASP A 848 -10.99 44.63 23.70
CA ASP A 848 -11.66 43.52 23.04
C ASP A 848 -12.34 42.67 24.12
N GLN A 849 -13.63 42.41 23.97
CA GLN A 849 -14.40 41.64 24.94
C GLN A 849 -13.88 40.20 25.08
N HIS A 850 -13.19 39.69 24.06
CA HIS A 850 -12.56 38.37 24.08
C HIS A 850 -11.33 38.34 25.01
N PHE A 851 -10.71 39.48 25.33
CA PHE A 851 -9.52 39.53 26.20
C PHE A 851 -9.88 39.71 27.68
N ASP A 852 -11.18 39.78 28.00
CA ASP A 852 -11.65 39.90 29.38
C ASP A 852 -11.16 38.72 30.23
N HIS A 853 -10.55 39.02 31.38
CA HIS A 853 -10.14 38.03 32.40
C HIS A 853 -11.36 37.42 33.10
N LYS A 854 -12.14 36.61 32.38
CA LYS A 854 -13.40 35.98 32.80
C LYS A 854 -13.51 34.57 32.25
N ALA A 855 -14.01 33.64 33.07
CA ALA A 855 -14.18 32.24 32.67
C ALA A 855 -15.06 32.07 31.43
N SER A 856 -16.06 32.93 31.25
CA SER A 856 -16.93 32.91 30.07
C SER A 856 -16.21 33.30 28.78
N ALA A 857 -15.29 34.27 28.84
CA ALA A 857 -14.53 34.72 27.67
C ALA A 857 -13.51 33.63 27.28
N TRP A 858 -12.73 33.16 28.26
CA TRP A 858 -11.77 32.07 28.06
C TRP A 858 -12.43 30.80 27.51
N LEU A 859 -13.53 30.32 28.11
CA LEU A 859 -14.26 29.13 27.64
C LEU A 859 -14.81 29.30 26.23
N PHE A 860 -15.24 30.52 25.86
CA PHE A 860 -15.73 30.80 24.51
C PHE A 860 -14.60 30.72 23.49
N ASP A 861 -13.45 31.33 23.77
CA ASP A 861 -12.30 31.34 22.86
C ASP A 861 -11.69 29.93 22.71
N THR A 862 -11.54 29.20 23.81
CA THR A 862 -11.17 27.77 23.80
C THR A 862 -12.18 26.94 23.01
N GLY A 863 -13.48 27.18 23.21
CA GLY A 863 -14.55 26.50 22.48
C GLY A 863 -14.47 26.76 20.97
N MET A 864 -14.14 27.98 20.56
CA MET A 864 -13.98 28.34 19.16
C MET A 864 -12.73 27.70 18.53
N LEU A 865 -11.61 27.61 19.26
CA LEU A 865 -10.44 26.83 18.83
C LEU A 865 -10.78 25.36 18.59
N LEU A 866 -11.51 24.74 19.52
CA LEU A 866 -11.97 23.35 19.36
C LEU A 866 -12.92 23.20 18.17
N ALA A 867 -13.80 24.18 17.93
CA ALA A 867 -14.66 24.19 16.74
C ALA A 867 -13.84 24.26 15.44
N LEU A 868 -12.80 25.10 15.39
CA LEU A 868 -11.87 25.15 14.26
C LEU A 868 -11.14 23.81 14.05
N CYS A 869 -10.71 23.16 15.13
CA CYS A 869 -10.10 21.82 15.06
C CYS A 869 -11.04 20.80 14.38
N VAL A 870 -12.33 20.81 14.74
CA VAL A 870 -13.36 19.95 14.13
C VAL A 870 -13.56 20.32 12.66
N VAL A 871 -13.66 21.61 12.33
CA VAL A 871 -13.83 22.08 10.95
C VAL A 871 -12.65 21.68 10.05
N TYR A 872 -11.41 21.90 10.47
CA TYR A 872 -10.23 21.51 9.69
C TYR A 872 -10.12 19.99 9.52
N SER A 873 -10.45 19.22 10.56
CA SER A 873 -10.52 17.77 10.49
C SER A 873 -11.60 17.31 9.50
N ALA A 874 -12.77 17.96 9.50
CA ALA A 874 -13.86 17.67 8.56
C ALA A 874 -13.48 18.01 7.11
N ILE A 875 -12.80 19.13 6.87
CA ILE A 875 -12.28 19.50 5.55
C ILE A 875 -11.28 18.45 5.06
N THR A 876 -10.35 18.04 5.92
CA THR A 876 -9.35 17.01 5.63
C THR A 876 -10.03 15.69 5.27
N TRP A 877 -10.99 15.26 6.09
CA TRP A 877 -11.77 14.05 5.84
C TRP A 877 -12.55 14.09 4.53
N TRP A 878 -13.21 15.22 4.23
CA TRP A 878 -13.97 15.39 3.00
C TRP A 878 -13.08 15.31 1.75
N LYS A 879 -11.85 15.81 1.82
CA LYS A 879 -10.86 15.70 0.74
C LYS A 879 -10.24 14.31 0.61
N LEU A 880 -10.09 13.58 1.71
CA LEU A 880 -9.54 12.21 1.73
C LEU A 880 -10.56 11.13 1.37
N ARG A 881 -11.86 11.38 1.58
CA ARG A 881 -12.91 10.46 1.15
C ARG A 881 -12.80 10.23 -0.36
N LEU A 882 -12.76 8.96 -0.74
CA LEU A 882 -12.90 8.55 -2.13
C LEU A 882 -14.16 9.22 -2.68
N LYS A 883 -14.01 10.08 -3.70
CA LYS A 883 -15.13 10.36 -4.58
C LYS A 883 -15.46 9.02 -5.22
N GLY A 884 -16.43 8.30 -4.66
CA GLY A 884 -17.00 7.12 -5.31
C GLY A 884 -17.24 7.54 -6.76
N HIS A 885 -16.59 6.84 -7.69
CA HIS A 885 -16.70 7.14 -9.11
C HIS A 885 -18.19 7.23 -9.41
N HIS A 886 -18.64 8.43 -9.75
CA HIS A 886 -20.05 8.77 -9.93
C HIS A 886 -20.59 8.20 -11.25
N SER A 887 -20.29 6.93 -11.55
CA SER A 887 -20.93 6.20 -12.68
C SER A 887 -22.40 5.87 -12.38
N GLY A 888 -22.82 5.85 -11.10
CA GLY A 888 -24.20 5.53 -10.72
C GLY A 888 -25.25 6.64 -10.96
N ARG A 889 -24.86 7.92 -11.10
CA ARG A 889 -25.84 9.02 -11.31
C ARG A 889 -26.18 9.24 -12.79
N GLY A 890 -25.29 8.87 -13.71
CA GLY A 890 -25.55 8.88 -15.16
C GLY A 890 -26.57 7.80 -15.56
N ALA A 891 -26.38 6.57 -15.07
CA ALA A 891 -27.27 5.44 -15.36
C ALA A 891 -28.71 5.66 -14.86
N ARG A 892 -28.89 6.33 -13.71
CA ARG A 892 -30.24 6.62 -13.17
C ARG A 892 -30.98 7.73 -13.93
N ARG A 893 -30.27 8.62 -14.63
CA ARG A 893 -30.86 9.62 -15.54
C ARG A 893 -31.15 9.04 -16.93
N ALA A 894 -30.30 8.13 -17.43
CA ALA A 894 -30.56 7.40 -18.68
C ALA A 894 -31.80 6.49 -18.57
N ARG A 895 -31.99 5.81 -17.42
CA ARG A 895 -33.16 4.95 -17.17
C ARG A 895 -34.49 5.73 -17.04
N LYS A 896 -34.44 7.03 -16.75
CA LYS A 896 -35.61 7.91 -16.77
C LYS A 896 -35.95 8.45 -18.15
N ARG A 897 -34.99 8.51 -19.09
CA ARG A 897 -35.22 8.93 -20.48
C ARG A 897 -35.59 7.78 -21.42
N SER A 898 -35.36 6.53 -21.02
CA SER A 898 -35.84 5.34 -21.76
C SER A 898 -37.26 4.91 -21.33
N LYS A 899 -37.83 5.53 -20.29
CA LYS A 899 -39.22 5.31 -19.83
C LYS A 899 -40.15 6.51 -20.07
N SER A 900 -39.73 7.49 -20.88
CA SER A 900 -40.56 8.53 -21.48
C SER A 900 -40.33 8.49 -22.98
#